data_AF-A0A3A9JFG6-F1
#
_entry.id   AF-A0A3A9JFG6-F1
#
_cell.length_a   1.000
_cell.length_b   1.000
_cell.length_c   1.000
_cell.angle_alpha   90.00
_cell.angle_beta   90.00
_cell.angle_gamma   90.00
#
_symmetry.space_group_name_H-M   'P 1'
#
loop_
_entity.id
_entity.type
_entity.pdbx_description
1 polymer ?
#
loop_
_entity_poly.entity_id
_entity_poly.type
_entity_poly.pdbx_seq_one_letter_code
_entity_poly.pdbx_strand_id
1 'polypeptide(L)'
;MANLVVTGTVPGTILENNRAGDWVASLTLSGAAGALEVALTGAGAAQFTATLDAARGRVTITPAILDREAFPAGADPVLTFGLAVRFAGGWQDSGQQWSVTLAGIDDTPPQTLGFSSGGVVLENDIGAEIGMLLASDPDTDAAQLSYSVPWPDAARFEMVGRTLKLLEGVDLLTEGGSEIPVMIEVSDGRQSAAFTVMVKVLNVTDEDDLPAPPPILPPPPPPPVSPPPPVSPPPPVSPPPPVSPPPPVSPPPPVSPPPPVLPPPPVSPPPPVSPPPPVSPPPPVSPPPPVSPPPPVSPPPPPPVSPPPPLPPPPPPVSPPPPLPPPPPPVPTPHPLAIGETLHGFTRISTDVVTSLHMVWDAERIVTGPDHLTQIALTSGEMVWMGPVTRIAFANGAIEFSGSSDAAEIVRLYQTILGRAPDPEGLFNWVEHMQHGMSLAHAAEGFFGSQEFISRFGGLTNEQLVVNLYREALGRQPDPPGLAFQVAALNGGMSRAQLIANFVDSPEAAGKFEGSHPGGVWVRDSEATFVGMAYDAVFDRAPDATGLPFWSQKLASGEMSIRQMVEAIATSNEFQARHAHEDNAAYVASIYRSALEREPDPTGLAFWVDHLASHRMDRVDVVMLIGISDEQKAQFSHHPHGDAFLG
;
A
#
# COMPACT_ATOMS: atom_id res chain seq x y z
N MET A 1 -31.91 49.88 -13.49
CA MET A 1 -31.08 48.81 -12.90
C MET A 1 -30.87 47.81 -14.00
N ALA A 2 -29.62 47.50 -14.36
CA ALA A 2 -29.37 46.49 -15.39
C ALA A 2 -29.89 45.13 -14.88
N ASN A 3 -30.66 44.40 -15.69
CA ASN A 3 -31.06 43.04 -15.36
C ASN A 3 -29.80 42.18 -15.39
N LEU A 4 -29.26 41.85 -14.22
CA LEU A 4 -28.19 40.89 -14.06
C LEU A 4 -28.73 39.52 -14.46
N VAL A 5 -28.19 38.94 -15.54
CA VAL A 5 -28.58 37.61 -16.02
C VAL A 5 -27.38 36.69 -15.91
N VAL A 6 -27.54 35.63 -15.13
CA VAL A 6 -26.51 34.61 -14.90
C VAL A 6 -26.84 33.38 -15.75
N THR A 7 -25.88 32.94 -16.56
CA THR A 7 -25.98 31.72 -17.39
C THR A 7 -24.74 30.86 -17.20
N GLY A 8 -24.81 29.56 -17.48
CA GLY A 8 -23.69 28.65 -17.35
C GLY A 8 -24.09 27.34 -16.68
N THR A 9 -23.10 26.55 -16.28
CA THR A 9 -23.30 25.21 -15.73
C THR A 9 -22.63 25.08 -14.36
N VAL A 10 -23.41 24.56 -13.41
CA VAL A 10 -22.94 24.09 -12.11
C VAL A 10 -23.15 22.58 -12.08
N PRO A 11 -22.08 21.76 -11.99
CA PRO A 11 -22.24 20.31 -11.91
C PRO A 11 -23.03 19.94 -10.63
N GLY A 12 -23.97 19.01 -10.75
CA GLY A 12 -24.91 18.67 -9.68
C GLY A 12 -24.35 17.73 -8.61
N THR A 13 -23.17 17.15 -8.84
CA THR A 13 -22.52 16.23 -7.91
C THR A 13 -21.05 16.57 -7.82
N ILE A 14 -20.49 16.44 -6.63
CA ILE A 14 -19.06 16.49 -6.32
C ILE A 14 -18.72 15.23 -5.55
N LEU A 15 -17.61 14.58 -5.90
CA LEU A 15 -17.08 13.48 -5.09
C LEU A 15 -16.31 14.07 -3.91
N GLU A 16 -16.32 13.42 -2.76
CA GLU A 16 -15.41 13.81 -1.69
C GLU A 16 -13.93 13.62 -2.08
N ASN A 17 -13.04 14.19 -1.27
CA ASN A 17 -11.60 14.25 -1.54
C ASN A 17 -11.25 14.83 -2.92
N ASN A 18 -12.12 15.70 -3.44
CA ASN A 18 -11.97 16.29 -4.77
C ASN A 18 -10.64 17.04 -4.93
N ARG A 19 -9.90 16.74 -6.00
CA ARG A 19 -8.67 17.45 -6.37
C ARG A 19 -8.99 18.79 -7.03
N ALA A 20 -7.99 19.66 -7.13
CA ALA A 20 -8.11 20.94 -7.82
C ALA A 20 -8.38 20.71 -9.32
N GLY A 21 -9.63 20.93 -9.75
CA GLY A 21 -10.06 20.79 -11.14
C GLY A 21 -11.08 19.69 -11.41
N ASP A 22 -11.26 18.74 -10.49
CA ASP A 22 -12.23 17.63 -10.61
C ASP A 22 -13.68 18.13 -10.66
N TRP A 23 -13.92 19.26 -10.00
CA TRP A 23 -15.18 19.97 -10.05
C TRP A 23 -14.93 21.46 -10.27
N VAL A 24 -15.52 22.02 -11.34
CA VAL A 24 -15.48 23.45 -11.62
C VAL A 24 -16.82 23.90 -12.19
N ALA A 25 -17.44 24.88 -11.56
CA ALA A 25 -18.61 25.57 -12.09
C ALA A 25 -18.17 26.84 -12.85
N SER A 26 -18.76 27.04 -14.03
CA SER A 26 -18.44 28.18 -14.90
C SER A 26 -19.72 28.92 -15.24
N LEU A 27 -19.80 30.17 -14.77
CA LEU A 27 -20.93 31.06 -14.98
C LEU A 27 -20.49 32.29 -15.78
N THR A 28 -21.44 32.86 -16.51
CA THR A 28 -21.29 34.08 -17.29
C THR A 28 -22.33 35.10 -16.82
N LEU A 29 -21.88 36.32 -16.59
CA LEU A 29 -22.70 37.43 -16.16
C LEU A 29 -22.98 38.34 -17.35
N SER A 30 -24.24 38.41 -17.77
CA SER A 30 -24.70 39.39 -18.77
C SER A 30 -25.42 40.55 -18.08
N GLY A 31 -25.15 41.78 -18.55
CA GLY A 31 -25.61 43.00 -17.88
C GLY A 31 -24.77 43.43 -16.66
N ALA A 32 -23.61 42.81 -16.42
CA ALA A 32 -22.75 43.05 -15.26
C ALA A 32 -21.61 44.07 -15.51
N ALA A 33 -21.79 45.01 -16.43
CA ALA A 33 -20.79 46.06 -16.68
C ALA A 33 -20.55 46.89 -15.40
N GLY A 34 -19.30 46.91 -14.92
CA GLY A 34 -18.94 47.57 -13.66
C GLY A 34 -19.10 46.69 -12.42
N ALA A 35 -19.20 45.36 -12.57
CA ALA A 35 -19.06 44.43 -11.45
C ALA A 35 -17.66 44.54 -10.83
N LEU A 36 -17.61 44.66 -9.51
CA LEU A 36 -16.39 44.86 -8.74
C LEU A 36 -15.91 43.56 -8.08
N GLU A 37 -16.85 42.78 -7.55
CA GLU A 37 -16.59 41.50 -6.87
C GLU A 37 -17.86 40.62 -6.89
N VAL A 38 -17.68 39.35 -6.56
CA VAL A 38 -18.77 38.38 -6.39
C VAL A 38 -18.66 37.71 -5.03
N ALA A 39 -19.79 37.25 -4.51
CA ALA A 39 -19.85 36.46 -3.30
C ALA A 39 -20.89 35.35 -3.47
N LEU A 40 -20.64 34.21 -2.85
CA LEU A 40 -21.62 33.14 -2.76
C LEU A 40 -22.52 33.38 -1.55
N THR A 41 -23.80 33.02 -1.68
CA THR A 41 -24.82 33.19 -0.65
C THR A 41 -25.47 31.85 -0.31
N GLY A 42 -26.11 31.72 0.85
CA GLY A 42 -26.76 30.48 1.27
C GLY A 42 -25.90 29.58 2.17
N ALA A 43 -26.48 28.46 2.62
CA ALA A 43 -25.92 27.63 3.68
C ALA A 43 -24.65 26.86 3.25
N GLY A 44 -24.57 26.45 1.98
CA GLY A 44 -23.42 25.77 1.41
C GLY A 44 -22.32 26.72 0.91
N ALA A 45 -22.52 28.05 0.95
CA ALA A 45 -21.58 29.01 0.35
C ALA A 45 -20.16 28.92 0.94
N ALA A 46 -20.02 28.58 2.22
CA ALA A 46 -18.72 28.43 2.88
C ALA A 46 -17.86 27.30 2.31
N GLN A 47 -18.49 26.35 1.61
CA GLN A 47 -17.83 25.19 1.00
C GLN A 47 -17.31 25.47 -0.41
N PHE A 48 -17.48 26.70 -0.92
CA PHE A 48 -17.10 27.08 -2.28
C PHE A 48 -16.43 28.45 -2.29
N THR A 49 -15.55 28.65 -3.27
CA THR A 49 -14.94 29.95 -3.57
C THR A 49 -15.37 30.39 -4.96
N ALA A 50 -15.71 31.68 -5.12
CA ALA A 50 -16.04 32.27 -6.41
C ALA A 50 -15.00 33.33 -6.80
N THR A 51 -14.48 33.22 -8.02
CA THR A 51 -13.54 34.20 -8.61
C THR A 51 -14.16 34.86 -9.84
N LEU A 52 -14.10 36.18 -9.92
CA LEU A 52 -14.61 36.98 -11.04
C LEU A 52 -13.48 37.40 -11.99
N ASP A 53 -13.57 37.01 -13.27
CA ASP A 53 -12.89 37.68 -14.38
C ASP A 53 -13.80 38.80 -14.89
N ALA A 54 -13.58 40.01 -14.35
CA ALA A 54 -14.40 41.18 -14.68
C ALA A 54 -14.25 41.63 -16.15
N ALA A 55 -13.12 41.32 -16.80
CA ALA A 55 -12.90 41.68 -18.21
C ALA A 55 -13.74 40.82 -19.15
N ARG A 56 -14.00 39.57 -18.77
CA ARG A 56 -14.79 38.62 -19.56
C ARG A 56 -16.21 38.40 -19.03
N GLY A 57 -16.53 38.95 -17.87
CA GLY A 57 -17.81 38.72 -17.17
C GLY A 57 -17.99 37.25 -16.78
N ARG A 58 -16.89 36.53 -16.50
CA ARG A 58 -16.92 35.10 -16.15
C ARG A 58 -16.72 34.93 -14.66
N VAL A 59 -17.52 34.06 -14.05
CA VAL A 59 -17.35 33.62 -12.66
C VAL A 59 -16.98 32.15 -12.67
N THR A 60 -15.87 31.83 -12.02
CA THR A 60 -15.45 30.45 -11.78
C THR A 60 -15.69 30.14 -10.32
N ILE A 61 -16.34 29.01 -10.05
CA ILE A 61 -16.62 28.53 -8.70
C ILE A 61 -15.91 27.20 -8.52
N THR A 62 -15.14 27.10 -7.45
CA THR A 62 -14.41 25.89 -7.06
C THR A 62 -14.77 25.52 -5.62
N PRO A 63 -14.91 24.23 -5.30
CA PRO A 63 -15.18 23.76 -3.95
C PRO A 63 -13.94 23.92 -3.06
N ALA A 64 -14.15 23.84 -1.75
CA ALA A 64 -13.09 23.45 -0.82
C ALA A 64 -12.74 21.95 -1.03
N ILE A 65 -11.73 21.45 -0.32
CA ILE A 65 -11.59 19.99 -0.18
C ILE A 65 -12.72 19.57 0.75
N LEU A 66 -13.63 18.76 0.23
CA LEU A 66 -14.78 18.26 0.97
C LEU A 66 -14.52 16.82 1.39
N ASP A 67 -14.81 16.56 2.65
CA ASP A 67 -14.76 15.26 3.31
C ASP A 67 -16.22 14.99 3.72
N ARG A 68 -16.77 13.82 3.32
CA ARG A 68 -18.17 13.45 3.53
C ARG A 68 -18.44 13.15 5.00
N GLU A 69 -17.45 12.66 5.72
CA GLU A 69 -17.48 12.22 7.12
C GLU A 69 -17.46 13.42 8.07
N ALA A 70 -17.02 14.59 7.57
CA ALA A 70 -17.21 15.88 8.22
C ALA A 70 -18.70 16.30 8.31
N PHE A 71 -19.61 15.62 7.59
CA PHE A 71 -21.06 15.86 7.63
C PHE A 71 -21.80 14.76 8.43
N PRO A 72 -23.01 15.03 8.95
CA PRO A 72 -23.77 14.03 9.69
C PRO A 72 -23.95 12.71 8.92
N ALA A 73 -23.86 11.58 9.63
CA ALA A 73 -24.10 10.26 9.09
C ALA A 73 -25.50 10.14 8.44
N GLY A 74 -25.60 9.50 7.28
CA GLY A 74 -26.85 9.34 6.53
C GLY A 74 -26.68 9.46 5.01
N ALA A 75 -27.71 9.94 4.31
CA ALA A 75 -27.64 10.18 2.87
C ALA A 75 -26.69 11.35 2.52
N ASP A 76 -26.09 11.29 1.33
CA ASP A 76 -25.19 12.31 0.79
C ASP A 76 -25.70 13.76 0.99
N PRO A 77 -24.87 14.65 1.57
CA PRO A 77 -25.29 16.00 1.87
C PRO A 77 -25.45 16.82 0.59
N VAL A 78 -26.50 17.63 0.55
CA VAL A 78 -26.79 18.53 -0.57
C VAL A 78 -26.40 19.95 -0.18
N LEU A 79 -25.30 20.42 -0.76
CA LEU A 79 -24.77 21.76 -0.56
C LEU A 79 -25.51 22.76 -1.46
N THR A 80 -26.11 23.77 -0.84
CA THR A 80 -26.90 24.78 -1.57
C THR A 80 -26.31 26.17 -1.47
N PHE A 81 -26.15 26.84 -2.62
CA PHE A 81 -25.64 28.21 -2.66
C PHE A 81 -26.24 29.02 -3.82
N GLY A 82 -26.21 30.35 -3.68
CA GLY A 82 -26.54 31.33 -4.71
C GLY A 82 -25.37 32.26 -4.98
N LEU A 83 -25.56 33.24 -5.87
CA LEU A 83 -24.54 34.21 -6.26
C LEU A 83 -25.03 35.64 -6.07
N ALA A 84 -24.23 36.47 -5.43
CA ALA A 84 -24.40 37.92 -5.38
C ALA A 84 -23.22 38.62 -6.06
N VAL A 85 -23.50 39.75 -6.70
CA VAL A 85 -22.51 40.56 -7.44
C VAL A 85 -22.52 41.97 -6.88
N ARG A 86 -21.34 42.52 -6.59
CA ARG A 86 -21.21 43.90 -6.11
C ARG A 86 -20.95 44.86 -7.25
N PHE A 87 -21.71 45.94 -7.26
CA PHE A 87 -21.50 47.11 -8.12
C PHE A 87 -21.16 48.34 -7.27
N ALA A 88 -20.84 49.47 -7.91
CA ALA A 88 -20.60 50.74 -7.22
C ALA A 88 -21.78 51.17 -6.33
N GLY A 89 -23.01 50.76 -6.67
CA GLY A 89 -24.23 51.06 -5.89
C GLY A 89 -24.55 50.06 -4.77
N GLY A 90 -23.74 49.01 -4.57
CA GLY A 90 -23.97 47.98 -3.56
C GLY A 90 -24.07 46.57 -4.13
N TRP A 91 -24.43 45.63 -3.26
CA TRP A 91 -24.64 44.21 -3.61
C TRP A 91 -25.99 43.99 -4.29
N GLN A 92 -26.00 43.17 -5.33
CA GLN A 92 -27.19 42.70 -6.02
C GLN A 92 -27.17 41.17 -6.09
N ASP A 93 -28.22 40.53 -5.58
CA ASP A 93 -28.39 39.08 -5.66
C ASP A 93 -28.82 38.66 -7.09
N SER A 94 -28.32 37.51 -7.56
CA SER A 94 -28.72 36.92 -8.84
C SER A 94 -30.11 36.28 -8.81
N GLY A 95 -30.61 35.92 -7.63
CA GLY A 95 -31.86 35.18 -7.43
C GLY A 95 -31.82 33.72 -7.89
N GLN A 96 -30.66 33.22 -8.35
CA GLN A 96 -30.46 31.82 -8.70
C GLN A 96 -29.84 31.06 -7.53
N GLN A 97 -30.26 29.80 -7.38
CA GLN A 97 -29.75 28.87 -6.38
C GLN A 97 -29.40 27.55 -7.05
N TRP A 98 -28.27 27.00 -6.67
CA TRP A 98 -27.79 25.69 -7.11
C TRP A 98 -27.68 24.74 -5.93
N SER A 99 -27.81 23.46 -6.26
CA SER A 99 -27.67 22.34 -5.33
C SER A 99 -26.62 21.39 -5.89
N VAL A 100 -25.66 21.01 -5.05
CA VAL A 100 -24.57 20.08 -5.38
C VAL A 100 -24.56 18.98 -4.33
N THR A 101 -24.72 17.73 -4.75
CA THR A 101 -24.62 16.57 -3.86
C THR A 101 -23.16 16.20 -3.67
N LEU A 102 -22.69 16.13 -2.41
CA LEU A 102 -21.38 15.56 -2.07
C LEU A 102 -21.55 14.05 -1.92
N ALA A 103 -21.07 13.30 -2.90
CA ALA A 103 -21.11 11.85 -2.90
C ALA A 103 -19.89 11.29 -2.17
N GLY A 104 -20.15 10.42 -1.20
CA GLY A 104 -19.10 9.72 -0.46
C GLY A 104 -18.37 8.67 -1.29
N ILE A 105 -17.15 8.37 -0.89
CA ILE A 105 -16.27 7.31 -1.36
C ILE A 105 -15.93 6.47 -0.14
N ASP A 106 -16.03 5.16 -0.28
CA ASP A 106 -15.64 4.20 0.75
C ASP A 106 -14.11 4.16 0.86
N ASP A 107 -13.58 5.06 1.69
CA ASP A 107 -12.16 5.40 1.80
C ASP A 107 -11.60 5.13 3.20
N THR A 108 -12.46 4.77 4.14
CA THR A 108 -12.10 4.56 5.54
C THR A 108 -12.36 3.11 5.95
N PRO A 109 -11.38 2.41 6.53
CA PRO A 109 -11.59 1.03 6.96
C PRO A 109 -12.40 0.98 8.27
N PRO A 110 -13.01 -0.17 8.61
CA PRO A 110 -13.82 -0.31 9.82
C PRO A 110 -13.09 0.12 11.09
N GLN A 111 -13.75 0.94 11.90
CA GLN A 111 -13.21 1.56 13.11
C GLN A 111 -13.98 1.16 14.38
N THR A 112 -13.61 1.75 15.53
CA THR A 112 -14.24 1.52 16.85
C THR A 112 -14.33 0.02 17.19
N LEU A 113 -13.19 -0.65 17.03
CA LEU A 113 -13.07 -2.09 17.14
C LEU A 113 -12.95 -2.53 18.61
N GLY A 114 -13.80 -3.44 19.07
CA GLY A 114 -13.77 -3.90 20.46
C GLY A 114 -14.88 -4.86 20.86
N PHE A 115 -14.92 -5.27 22.12
CA PHE A 115 -16.11 -5.87 22.72
C PHE A 115 -17.15 -4.79 23.06
N SER A 116 -18.38 -4.97 22.60
CA SER A 116 -19.55 -4.24 23.14
C SER A 116 -19.99 -4.77 24.50
N SER A 117 -19.83 -6.08 24.72
CA SER A 117 -20.20 -6.80 25.93
C SER A 117 -19.51 -8.16 25.98
N GLY A 118 -19.33 -8.72 27.17
CA GLY A 118 -18.63 -10.00 27.38
C GLY A 118 -17.12 -9.83 27.47
N GLY A 119 -16.37 -10.74 26.84
CA GLY A 119 -14.91 -10.81 26.90
C GLY A 119 -14.37 -11.68 28.04
N VAL A 120 -15.24 -12.48 28.66
CA VAL A 120 -14.89 -13.37 29.78
C VAL A 120 -15.50 -14.75 29.55
N VAL A 121 -14.75 -15.81 29.81
CA VAL A 121 -15.22 -17.20 29.70
C VAL A 121 -14.70 -18.04 30.87
N LEU A 122 -15.47 -19.04 31.30
CA LEU A 122 -14.97 -20.01 32.28
C LEU A 122 -14.03 -21.00 31.59
N GLU A 123 -13.01 -21.45 32.30
CA GLU A 123 -11.99 -22.35 31.74
C GLU A 123 -12.57 -23.67 31.20
N ASN A 124 -13.71 -24.14 31.74
CA ASN A 124 -14.37 -25.40 31.38
C ASN A 124 -15.62 -25.22 30.48
N ASP A 125 -15.90 -24.00 30.03
CA ASP A 125 -17.10 -23.66 29.27
C ASP A 125 -16.88 -23.88 27.76
N ILE A 126 -16.88 -25.16 27.39
CA ILE A 126 -16.71 -25.62 26.00
C ILE A 126 -17.81 -25.06 25.11
N GLY A 127 -17.42 -24.45 23.98
CA GLY A 127 -18.36 -23.90 23.02
C GLY A 127 -19.08 -22.62 23.50
N ALA A 128 -18.59 -21.95 24.54
CA ALA A 128 -19.26 -20.78 25.09
C ALA A 128 -19.20 -19.55 24.18
N GLU A 129 -20.27 -18.75 24.25
CA GLU A 129 -20.30 -17.40 23.70
C GLU A 129 -19.51 -16.48 24.63
N ILE A 130 -18.44 -15.88 24.11
CA ILE A 130 -17.49 -15.08 24.89
C ILE A 130 -17.95 -13.63 25.00
N GLY A 131 -18.43 -13.07 23.89
CA GLY A 131 -18.84 -11.67 23.85
C GLY A 131 -19.25 -11.20 22.48
N MET A 132 -19.94 -10.07 22.44
CA MET A 132 -20.39 -9.45 21.20
C MET A 132 -19.43 -8.33 20.81
N LEU A 133 -18.97 -8.35 19.56
CA LEU A 133 -18.05 -7.37 19.01
C LEU A 133 -18.79 -6.12 18.51
N LEU A 134 -18.08 -5.01 18.56
CA LEU A 134 -18.46 -3.71 18.01
C LEU A 134 -17.42 -3.31 16.98
N ALA A 135 -17.91 -2.85 15.85
CA ALA A 135 -17.20 -2.02 14.89
C ALA A 135 -18.19 -1.01 14.32
N SER A 136 -17.67 0.13 13.90
CA SER A 136 -18.39 1.17 13.20
C SER A 136 -17.58 1.58 12.00
N ASP A 137 -18.24 1.79 10.89
CA ASP A 137 -17.62 2.31 9.70
C ASP A 137 -18.34 3.61 9.29
N PRO A 138 -17.62 4.69 8.92
CA PRO A 138 -18.26 5.93 8.49
C PRO A 138 -19.05 5.79 7.18
N ASP A 139 -18.59 4.91 6.29
CA ASP A 139 -19.10 4.70 4.94
C ASP A 139 -20.12 3.56 4.85
N THR A 140 -19.98 2.58 5.75
CA THR A 140 -20.75 1.34 5.74
C THR A 140 -21.62 1.18 6.99
N ASP A 141 -22.91 0.88 6.78
CA ASP A 141 -23.81 0.57 7.90
C ASP A 141 -23.26 -0.63 8.68
N ALA A 142 -23.18 -0.50 10.01
CA ALA A 142 -22.67 -1.56 10.88
C ALA A 142 -23.33 -2.92 10.60
N ALA A 143 -24.59 -2.98 10.17
CA ALA A 143 -25.31 -4.21 9.80
C ALA A 143 -24.73 -4.95 8.60
N GLN A 144 -23.97 -4.27 7.76
CA GLN A 144 -23.29 -4.81 6.58
C GLN A 144 -21.86 -5.25 6.87
N LEU A 145 -21.30 -4.88 8.02
CA LEU A 145 -19.97 -5.33 8.44
C LEU A 145 -19.96 -6.83 8.73
N SER A 146 -18.92 -7.48 8.22
CA SER A 146 -18.60 -8.88 8.42
C SER A 146 -17.42 -9.02 9.38
N TYR A 147 -17.43 -10.07 10.20
CA TYR A 147 -16.42 -10.33 11.22
C TYR A 147 -15.86 -11.73 11.00
N SER A 148 -14.54 -11.86 11.06
CA SER A 148 -13.82 -13.13 10.98
C SER A 148 -12.80 -13.22 12.10
N VAL A 149 -12.51 -14.45 12.52
CA VAL A 149 -11.34 -14.74 13.34
C VAL A 149 -10.27 -15.28 12.40
N PRO A 150 -9.19 -14.54 12.11
CA PRO A 150 -8.09 -15.06 11.33
C PRO A 150 -7.31 -16.12 12.11
N TRP A 151 -6.52 -16.92 11.38
CA TRP A 151 -5.58 -17.84 12.01
C TRP A 151 -4.44 -17.05 12.72
N PRO A 152 -3.91 -17.49 13.89
CA PRO A 152 -4.10 -18.79 14.56
C PRO A 152 -5.37 -18.95 15.38
N ASP A 153 -6.06 -17.86 15.68
CA ASP A 153 -7.15 -17.89 16.66
C ASP A 153 -8.40 -18.61 16.17
N ALA A 154 -8.59 -18.70 14.84
CA ALA A 154 -9.63 -19.50 14.19
C ALA A 154 -9.62 -20.98 14.60
N ALA A 155 -8.50 -21.50 15.13
CA ALA A 155 -8.39 -22.88 15.61
C ALA A 155 -9.18 -23.13 16.91
N ARG A 156 -9.48 -22.06 17.66
CA ARG A 156 -10.19 -22.11 18.95
C ARG A 156 -11.50 -21.34 18.95
N PHE A 157 -11.59 -20.29 18.12
CA PHE A 157 -12.69 -19.35 18.14
C PHE A 157 -13.36 -19.23 16.76
N GLU A 158 -14.66 -19.00 16.76
CA GLU A 158 -15.46 -18.71 15.58
C GLU A 158 -16.29 -17.44 15.78
N MET A 159 -16.65 -16.80 14.68
CA MET A 159 -17.61 -15.71 14.67
C MET A 159 -19.00 -16.23 14.29
N VAL A 160 -19.96 -16.06 15.19
CA VAL A 160 -21.40 -16.28 14.90
C VAL A 160 -22.06 -14.92 14.78
N GLY A 161 -22.12 -14.40 13.55
CA GLY A 161 -22.52 -13.01 13.31
C GLY A 161 -21.51 -12.04 13.92
N ARG A 162 -21.91 -11.33 14.98
CA ARG A 162 -21.01 -10.44 15.74
C ARG A 162 -20.54 -11.04 17.07
N THR A 163 -20.94 -12.27 17.38
CA THR A 163 -20.58 -12.92 18.64
C THR A 163 -19.32 -13.76 18.44
N LEU A 164 -18.28 -13.45 19.22
CA LEU A 164 -17.12 -14.31 19.35
C LEU A 164 -17.50 -15.50 20.23
N LYS A 165 -17.28 -16.71 19.72
CA LYS A 165 -17.64 -17.96 20.38
C LYS A 165 -16.45 -18.91 20.36
N LEU A 166 -16.29 -19.75 21.38
CA LEU A 166 -15.44 -20.92 21.32
C LEU A 166 -16.01 -21.96 20.37
N LEU A 167 -15.14 -22.63 19.62
CA LEU A 167 -15.53 -23.82 18.85
C LEU A 167 -15.96 -24.96 19.80
N GLU A 168 -16.91 -25.76 19.33
CA GLU A 168 -17.34 -26.97 20.04
C GLU A 168 -16.16 -27.92 20.27
N GLY A 169 -15.99 -28.38 21.52
CA GLY A 169 -14.90 -29.29 21.90
C GLY A 169 -13.58 -28.61 22.29
N VAL A 170 -13.48 -27.28 22.23
CA VAL A 170 -12.31 -26.53 22.71
C VAL A 170 -12.45 -26.23 24.21
N ASP A 171 -11.44 -26.64 24.98
CA ASP A 171 -11.31 -26.43 26.42
C ASP A 171 -10.06 -25.59 26.69
N LEU A 172 -10.22 -24.49 27.43
CA LEU A 172 -9.15 -23.52 27.69
C LEU A 172 -8.35 -23.84 28.96
N LEU A 173 -8.76 -24.85 29.76
CA LEU A 173 -8.03 -25.32 30.95
C LEU A 173 -6.57 -25.73 30.67
N THR A 174 -6.28 -26.23 29.47
CA THR A 174 -4.98 -26.84 29.15
C THR A 174 -3.90 -25.86 28.71
N GLU A 175 -4.23 -24.60 28.41
CA GLU A 175 -3.29 -23.66 27.76
C GLU A 175 -2.53 -22.74 28.73
N GLY A 176 -3.03 -22.48 29.93
CA GLY A 176 -2.37 -21.65 30.95
C GLY A 176 -2.35 -20.15 30.63
N GLY A 177 -2.97 -19.34 31.50
CA GLY A 177 -3.05 -17.88 31.37
C GLY A 177 -4.44 -17.36 31.77
N SER A 178 -4.53 -16.17 32.36
CA SER A 178 -5.82 -15.56 32.74
C SER A 178 -6.43 -14.70 31.63
N GLU A 179 -5.67 -14.40 30.57
CA GLU A 179 -6.09 -13.59 29.43
C GLU A 179 -5.46 -14.13 28.14
N ILE A 180 -6.28 -14.39 27.12
CA ILE A 180 -5.88 -14.91 25.81
C ILE A 180 -6.10 -13.80 24.77
N PRO A 181 -5.05 -13.34 24.07
CA PRO A 181 -5.21 -12.44 22.94
C PRO A 181 -5.85 -13.20 21.76
N VAL A 182 -6.88 -12.62 21.17
CA VAL A 182 -7.58 -13.16 20.00
C VAL A 182 -7.62 -12.08 18.91
N MET A 183 -7.02 -12.35 17.77
CA MET A 183 -7.11 -11.50 16.60
C MET A 183 -8.49 -11.62 15.97
N ILE A 184 -9.06 -10.48 15.58
CA ILE A 184 -10.33 -10.36 14.88
C ILE A 184 -10.09 -9.45 13.67
N GLU A 185 -10.70 -9.80 12.55
CA GLU A 185 -10.77 -8.97 11.36
C GLU A 185 -12.22 -8.56 11.10
N VAL A 186 -12.41 -7.30 10.70
CA VAL A 186 -13.71 -6.74 10.34
C VAL A 186 -13.61 -6.15 8.93
N SER A 187 -14.58 -6.47 8.08
CA SER A 187 -14.63 -6.00 6.70
C SER A 187 -16.02 -5.50 6.32
N ASP A 188 -16.08 -4.40 5.59
CA ASP A 188 -17.27 -3.86 4.91
C ASP A 188 -17.47 -4.46 3.49
N GLY A 189 -16.53 -5.28 3.01
CA GLY A 189 -16.52 -5.86 1.66
C GLY A 189 -15.66 -5.11 0.64
N ARG A 190 -15.11 -3.95 0.99
CA ARG A 190 -14.11 -3.19 0.21
C ARG A 190 -12.80 -2.99 0.98
N GLN A 191 -12.88 -2.64 2.25
CA GLN A 191 -11.76 -2.42 3.16
C GLN A 191 -11.86 -3.37 4.37
N SER A 192 -10.77 -3.48 5.12
CA SER A 192 -10.70 -4.39 6.28
C SER A 192 -9.79 -3.83 7.36
N ALA A 193 -10.13 -4.09 8.63
CA ALA A 193 -9.33 -3.73 9.78
C ALA A 193 -9.20 -4.90 10.75
N ALA A 194 -7.98 -5.14 11.24
CA ALA A 194 -7.69 -6.19 12.21
C ALA A 194 -7.33 -5.60 13.58
N PHE A 195 -7.77 -6.27 14.64
CA PHE A 195 -7.50 -5.88 16.02
C PHE A 195 -7.48 -7.09 16.95
N THR A 196 -6.79 -6.96 18.08
CA THR A 196 -6.72 -8.02 19.09
C THR A 196 -7.66 -7.71 20.25
N VAL A 197 -8.55 -8.64 20.58
CA VAL A 197 -9.34 -8.62 21.81
C VAL A 197 -8.71 -9.52 22.88
N MET A 198 -8.76 -9.09 24.14
CA MET A 198 -8.30 -9.92 25.26
C MET A 198 -9.48 -10.69 25.83
N VAL A 199 -9.45 -12.01 25.74
CA VAL A 199 -10.44 -12.91 26.34
C VAL A 199 -9.95 -13.32 27.72
N LYS A 200 -10.66 -12.89 28.77
CA LYS A 200 -10.33 -13.26 30.14
C LYS A 200 -10.87 -14.64 30.47
N VAL A 201 -10.01 -15.53 30.95
CA VAL A 201 -10.37 -16.88 31.37
C VAL A 201 -10.46 -16.93 32.89
N LEU A 202 -11.61 -17.38 33.42
CA LEU A 202 -11.83 -17.55 34.85
C LEU A 202 -11.65 -19.01 35.25
N ASN A 203 -10.83 -19.24 36.28
CA ASN A 203 -10.60 -20.55 36.88
C ASN A 203 -11.77 -20.90 37.82
N VAL A 204 -12.34 -22.11 37.67
CA VAL A 204 -13.46 -22.57 38.52
C VAL A 204 -13.00 -23.12 39.88
N THR A 205 -11.69 -23.18 40.16
CA THR A 205 -11.14 -23.62 41.46
C THR A 205 -10.90 -22.51 42.49
N ASP A 206 -11.09 -21.23 42.14
CA ASP A 206 -11.03 -20.08 43.05
C ASP A 206 -12.43 -19.53 43.43
N GLU A 207 -13.37 -20.42 43.76
CA GLU A 207 -14.65 -20.05 44.39
C GLU A 207 -14.46 -19.61 45.86
N ASP A 208 -13.71 -18.52 46.11
CA ASP A 208 -13.58 -17.97 47.48
C ASP A 208 -13.77 -16.44 47.58
N ASP A 209 -14.26 -15.76 46.54
CA ASP A 209 -14.47 -14.29 46.57
C ASP A 209 -15.82 -13.78 46.01
N LEU A 210 -16.88 -14.59 46.06
CA LEU A 210 -18.25 -14.06 45.87
C LEU A 210 -18.91 -13.74 47.22
N PRO A 211 -19.42 -12.51 47.44
CA PRO A 211 -20.16 -12.18 48.65
C PRO A 211 -21.46 -13.00 48.70
N ALA A 212 -21.71 -13.64 49.86
CA ALA A 212 -22.86 -14.50 50.05
C ALA A 212 -24.21 -13.78 49.74
N PRO A 213 -25.15 -14.43 49.04
CA PRO A 213 -26.45 -13.83 48.74
C PRO A 213 -27.32 -13.69 50.00
N PRO A 214 -28.16 -12.64 50.08
CA PRO A 214 -29.03 -12.42 51.24
C PRO A 214 -30.16 -13.46 51.32
N PRO A 215 -30.68 -13.77 52.53
CA PRO A 215 -31.68 -14.82 52.71
C PRO A 215 -33.03 -14.44 52.08
N ILE A 216 -33.60 -15.36 51.31
CA ILE A 216 -34.87 -15.23 50.58
C ILE A 216 -36.07 -15.42 51.53
N LEU A 217 -37.04 -14.50 51.51
CA LEU A 217 -38.36 -14.65 52.13
C LEU A 217 -39.35 -15.37 51.18
N PRO A 218 -40.27 -16.22 51.68
CA PRO A 218 -41.18 -16.98 50.81
C PRO A 218 -42.33 -16.12 50.24
N PRO A 219 -42.79 -16.41 48.99
CA PRO A 219 -43.86 -15.65 48.32
C PRO A 219 -45.29 -16.11 48.72
N PRO A 220 -46.32 -15.27 48.53
CA PRO A 220 -47.72 -15.58 48.83
C PRO A 220 -48.40 -16.43 47.72
N PRO A 221 -49.50 -17.14 48.02
CA PRO A 221 -50.09 -18.12 47.10
C PRO A 221 -50.95 -17.48 45.99
N PRO A 222 -50.99 -18.08 44.77
CA PRO A 222 -51.80 -17.60 43.64
C PRO A 222 -53.27 -18.11 43.66
N PRO A 223 -54.19 -17.44 42.93
CA PRO A 223 -55.62 -17.78 42.87
C PRO A 223 -55.92 -18.99 41.94
N PRO A 224 -57.09 -19.64 42.08
CA PRO A 224 -57.37 -20.91 41.42
C PRO A 224 -57.84 -20.73 39.97
N VAL A 225 -57.38 -21.60 39.07
CA VAL A 225 -57.83 -21.70 37.67
C VAL A 225 -58.34 -23.12 37.38
N SER A 226 -59.44 -23.20 36.64
CA SER A 226 -60.25 -24.40 36.37
C SER A 226 -59.55 -25.49 35.51
N PRO A 227 -59.93 -26.77 35.64
CA PRO A 227 -59.24 -27.89 35.00
C PRO A 227 -59.70 -28.15 33.55
N PRO A 228 -58.78 -28.56 32.64
CA PRO A 228 -59.13 -29.12 31.33
C PRO A 228 -59.55 -30.62 31.41
N PRO A 229 -60.27 -31.13 30.38
CA PRO A 229 -60.87 -32.48 30.39
C PRO A 229 -59.85 -33.63 30.24
N PRO A 230 -60.21 -34.86 30.63
CA PRO A 230 -59.27 -35.98 30.72
C PRO A 230 -58.95 -36.58 29.35
N VAL A 231 -57.67 -36.84 29.10
CA VAL A 231 -57.17 -37.59 27.94
C VAL A 231 -56.74 -38.98 28.39
N SER A 232 -57.16 -40.01 27.65
CA SER A 232 -56.96 -41.43 27.97
C SER A 232 -55.49 -41.87 27.91
N PRO A 233 -55.05 -42.84 28.74
CA PRO A 233 -53.67 -43.32 28.74
C PRO A 233 -53.40 -44.31 27.58
N PRO A 234 -52.18 -44.29 26.99
CA PRO A 234 -51.74 -45.32 26.06
C PRO A 234 -51.41 -46.66 26.77
N PRO A 235 -51.48 -47.80 26.06
CA PRO A 235 -51.26 -49.13 26.63
C PRO A 235 -49.77 -49.39 26.99
N PRO A 236 -49.50 -50.30 27.94
CA PRO A 236 -48.14 -50.57 28.41
C PRO A 236 -47.30 -51.32 27.36
N VAL A 237 -46.08 -50.85 27.15
CA VAL A 237 -45.08 -51.49 26.29
C VAL A 237 -44.22 -52.43 27.14
N SER A 238 -44.06 -53.68 26.71
CA SER A 238 -43.26 -54.70 27.40
C SER A 238 -41.76 -54.36 27.41
N PRO A 239 -41.03 -54.69 28.49
CA PRO A 239 -39.59 -54.45 28.56
C PRO A 239 -38.81 -55.44 27.67
N PRO A 240 -37.69 -55.03 27.05
CA PRO A 240 -36.81 -55.91 26.29
C PRO A 240 -36.05 -56.88 27.21
N PRO A 241 -35.62 -58.05 26.70
CA PRO A 241 -34.88 -59.05 27.47
C PRO A 241 -33.46 -58.57 27.85
N PRO A 242 -32.88 -59.07 28.95
CA PRO A 242 -31.57 -58.64 29.41
C PRO A 242 -30.46 -59.13 28.47
N VAL A 243 -29.61 -58.19 28.05
CA VAL A 243 -28.39 -58.45 27.28
C VAL A 243 -27.30 -58.94 28.24
N SER A 244 -26.63 -60.05 27.89
CA SER A 244 -25.53 -60.60 28.68
C SER A 244 -24.27 -59.71 28.57
N PRO A 245 -23.50 -59.53 29.65
CA PRO A 245 -22.28 -58.73 29.60
C PRO A 245 -21.18 -59.46 28.81
N PRO A 246 -20.34 -58.71 28.06
CA PRO A 246 -19.20 -59.28 27.36
C PRO A 246 -18.13 -59.82 28.35
N PRO A 247 -17.32 -60.80 27.94
CA PRO A 247 -16.27 -61.38 28.78
C PRO A 247 -15.18 -60.34 29.12
N PRO A 248 -14.53 -60.44 30.29
CA PRO A 248 -13.50 -59.49 30.70
C PRO A 248 -12.25 -59.62 29.81
N VAL A 249 -11.84 -58.50 29.24
CA VAL A 249 -10.57 -58.36 28.52
C VAL A 249 -9.42 -58.39 29.54
N SER A 250 -8.41 -59.22 29.27
CA SER A 250 -7.21 -59.30 30.12
C SER A 250 -6.39 -58.01 30.01
N PRO A 251 -5.85 -57.48 31.12
CA PRO A 251 -5.02 -56.29 31.07
C PRO A 251 -3.68 -56.59 30.35
N PRO A 252 -3.16 -55.64 29.57
CA PRO A 252 -1.85 -55.79 28.94
C PRO A 252 -0.73 -55.89 30.01
N PRO A 253 0.39 -56.56 29.70
CA PRO A 253 1.50 -56.68 30.64
C PRO A 253 2.09 -55.30 30.98
N PRO A 254 2.61 -55.09 32.20
CA PRO A 254 3.17 -53.82 32.62
C PRO A 254 4.41 -53.49 31.78
N VAL A 255 4.38 -52.32 31.14
CA VAL A 255 5.52 -51.77 30.42
C VAL A 255 6.57 -51.37 31.44
N SER A 256 7.82 -51.81 31.25
CA SER A 256 8.93 -51.42 32.13
C SER A 256 9.15 -49.91 32.01
N PRO A 257 9.37 -49.19 33.13
CA PRO A 257 9.66 -47.77 33.07
C PRO A 257 10.97 -47.53 32.32
N PRO A 258 11.06 -46.48 31.48
CA PRO A 258 12.31 -46.12 30.82
C PRO A 258 13.38 -45.79 31.87
N PRO A 259 14.67 -46.07 31.58
CA PRO A 259 15.75 -45.72 32.50
C PRO A 259 15.76 -44.20 32.75
N PRO A 260 16.13 -43.75 33.96
CA PRO A 260 16.19 -42.33 34.27
C PRO A 260 17.17 -41.63 33.34
N VAL A 261 16.68 -40.60 32.65
CA VAL A 261 17.49 -39.73 31.80
C VAL A 261 18.47 -38.99 32.70
N LEU A 262 19.77 -39.22 32.51
CA LEU A 262 20.79 -38.46 33.21
C LEU A 262 20.64 -36.98 32.82
N PRO A 263 20.68 -36.04 33.79
CA PRO A 263 20.71 -34.62 33.45
C PRO A 263 21.92 -34.35 32.54
N PRO A 264 21.77 -33.51 31.51
CA PRO A 264 22.89 -33.15 30.65
C PRO A 264 24.01 -32.56 31.52
N PRO A 265 25.29 -32.85 31.22
CA PRO A 265 26.38 -32.22 31.94
C PRO A 265 26.23 -30.69 31.84
N PRO A 266 26.55 -29.94 32.90
CA PRO A 266 26.46 -28.49 32.87
C PRO A 266 27.28 -27.98 31.69
N VAL A 267 26.62 -27.24 30.81
CA VAL A 267 27.25 -26.60 29.66
C VAL A 267 28.31 -25.65 30.22
N SER A 268 29.58 -25.94 29.93
CA SER A 268 30.64 -25.01 30.30
C SER A 268 30.37 -23.69 29.59
N PRO A 269 30.46 -22.54 30.28
CA PRO A 269 30.33 -21.26 29.62
C PRO A 269 31.33 -21.21 28.46
N PRO A 270 30.94 -20.66 27.30
CA PRO A 270 31.86 -20.52 26.18
C PRO A 270 33.12 -19.79 26.68
N PRO A 271 34.32 -20.21 26.27
CA PRO A 271 35.53 -19.50 26.64
C PRO A 271 35.35 -18.03 26.23
N PRO A 272 35.78 -17.07 27.05
CA PRO A 272 35.67 -15.66 26.71
C PRO A 272 36.32 -15.45 25.34
N VAL A 273 35.54 -14.90 24.42
CA VAL A 273 35.99 -14.61 23.07
C VAL A 273 37.22 -13.72 23.21
N SER A 274 38.37 -14.23 22.80
CA SER A 274 39.59 -13.43 22.82
C SER A 274 39.32 -12.22 21.94
N PRO A 275 39.58 -10.99 22.41
CA PRO A 275 39.47 -9.82 21.56
C PRO A 275 40.32 -10.07 20.30
N PRO A 276 39.83 -9.68 19.11
CA PRO A 276 40.61 -9.82 17.90
C PRO A 276 41.99 -9.19 18.13
N PRO A 277 43.07 -9.82 17.65
CA PRO A 277 44.40 -9.24 17.81
C PRO A 277 44.36 -7.82 17.25
N PRO A 278 44.95 -6.83 17.97
CA PRO A 278 44.96 -5.46 17.49
C PRO A 278 45.52 -5.46 16.08
N VAL A 279 44.73 -4.93 15.15
CA VAL A 279 45.13 -4.79 13.75
C VAL A 279 46.42 -3.99 13.78
N SER A 280 47.51 -4.62 13.35
CA SER A 280 48.78 -3.92 13.30
C SER A 280 48.59 -2.72 12.40
N PRO A 281 48.93 -1.50 12.86
CA PRO A 281 48.88 -0.34 11.99
C PRO A 281 49.74 -0.66 10.75
N PRO A 282 49.28 -0.29 9.55
CA PRO A 282 50.09 -0.47 8.36
C PRO A 282 51.48 0.12 8.62
N PRO A 283 52.57 -0.54 8.17
CA PRO A 283 53.90 -0.03 8.38
C PRO A 283 53.95 1.42 7.90
N PRO A 284 54.54 2.35 8.67
CA PRO A 284 54.61 3.74 8.26
C PRO A 284 55.25 3.77 6.88
N VAL A 285 54.50 4.31 5.92
CA VAL A 285 54.98 4.52 4.57
C VAL A 285 56.24 5.35 4.73
N SER A 286 57.39 4.78 4.38
CA SER A 286 58.64 5.51 4.46
C SER A 286 58.47 6.78 3.63
N PRO A 287 58.74 7.96 4.19
CA PRO A 287 58.71 9.18 3.39
C PRO A 287 59.66 8.94 2.21
N PRO A 288 59.25 9.30 0.98
CA PRO A 288 60.15 9.23 -0.16
C PRO A 288 61.44 9.99 0.21
N PRO A 289 62.62 9.48 -0.19
CA PRO A 289 63.87 10.17 0.08
C PRO A 289 63.75 11.61 -0.43
N PRO A 290 64.28 12.60 0.30
CA PRO A 290 64.19 13.99 -0.10
C PRO A 290 64.74 14.10 -1.52
N VAL A 291 63.87 14.48 -2.45
CA VAL A 291 64.26 14.76 -3.82
C VAL A 291 65.22 15.94 -3.73
N SER A 292 66.47 15.72 -4.08
CA SER A 292 67.46 16.80 -4.11
C SER A 292 66.94 17.90 -5.05
N PRO A 293 67.00 19.18 -4.65
CA PRO A 293 66.59 20.25 -5.51
C PRO A 293 67.40 20.20 -6.81
N PRO A 294 66.76 20.31 -7.99
CA PRO A 294 67.50 20.43 -9.23
C PRO A 294 68.43 21.65 -9.16
N PRO A 295 69.67 21.55 -9.68
CA PRO A 295 70.56 22.70 -9.74
C PRO A 295 69.92 23.83 -10.55
N PRO A 296 70.20 25.10 -10.22
CA PRO A 296 69.56 26.24 -10.90
C PRO A 296 69.89 26.20 -12.39
N VAL A 297 68.86 26.02 -13.21
CA VAL A 297 69.00 26.05 -14.66
C VAL A 297 69.15 27.50 -15.08
N SER A 298 70.32 27.84 -15.61
CA SER A 298 70.63 29.16 -16.15
C SER A 298 69.88 29.38 -17.48
N PRO A 299 69.41 30.60 -17.78
CA PRO A 299 68.72 30.89 -19.03
C PRO A 299 69.66 30.78 -20.24
N PRO A 300 69.24 30.17 -21.36
CA PRO A 300 70.08 30.08 -22.56
C PRO A 300 70.13 31.43 -23.32
N PRO A 301 71.28 31.76 -23.95
CA PRO A 301 71.48 33.00 -24.69
C PRO A 301 70.80 32.97 -26.09
N PRO A 302 70.55 34.13 -26.71
CA PRO A 302 69.85 34.21 -27.99
C PRO A 302 70.75 33.74 -29.16
N PRO A 303 70.20 33.01 -30.16
CA PRO A 303 70.99 32.54 -31.29
C PRO A 303 71.22 33.64 -32.35
N PRO A 304 72.35 33.57 -33.08
CA PRO A 304 72.72 34.55 -34.09
C PRO A 304 72.02 34.27 -35.43
N VAL A 305 71.77 35.35 -36.17
CA VAL A 305 71.15 35.32 -37.50
C VAL A 305 72.20 34.94 -38.56
N SER A 306 71.86 34.05 -39.49
CA SER A 306 72.66 33.75 -40.70
C SER A 306 71.76 33.33 -41.88
N PRO A 307 72.20 33.58 -43.13
CA PRO A 307 71.33 33.88 -44.29
C PRO A 307 70.81 32.63 -45.04
N PRO A 308 69.83 32.79 -45.95
CA PRO A 308 69.05 31.66 -46.47
C PRO A 308 69.76 30.91 -47.61
N PRO A 309 69.64 29.56 -47.68
CA PRO A 309 70.10 28.74 -48.80
C PRO A 309 69.03 28.61 -49.92
N PRO A 310 69.41 28.14 -51.12
CA PRO A 310 68.60 28.26 -52.34
C PRO A 310 67.48 27.22 -52.44
N LEU A 311 66.48 27.55 -53.26
CA LEU A 311 65.21 26.80 -53.40
C LEU A 311 65.39 25.38 -53.99
N PRO A 312 64.70 24.36 -53.43
CA PRO A 312 64.66 23.00 -53.97
C PRO A 312 63.64 22.85 -55.13
N PRO A 313 63.76 21.78 -55.95
CA PRO A 313 62.95 21.55 -57.14
C PRO A 313 61.48 21.21 -56.81
N PRO A 314 60.55 21.35 -57.77
CA PRO A 314 59.12 21.17 -57.53
C PRO A 314 58.74 19.71 -57.23
N PRO A 315 57.70 19.47 -56.41
CA PRO A 315 57.27 18.13 -56.01
C PRO A 315 56.52 17.37 -57.13
N PRO A 316 56.50 16.03 -57.09
CA PRO A 316 55.69 15.21 -57.99
C PRO A 316 54.18 15.44 -57.78
N PRO A 317 53.33 15.12 -58.77
CA PRO A 317 51.90 15.35 -58.69
C PRO A 317 51.25 14.55 -57.54
N VAL A 318 50.41 15.25 -56.79
CA VAL A 318 49.70 14.78 -55.60
C VAL A 318 48.70 13.69 -55.98
N SER A 319 48.77 12.53 -55.32
CA SER A 319 47.72 11.50 -55.41
C SER A 319 46.38 12.07 -54.90
N PRO A 320 45.25 11.80 -55.56
CA PRO A 320 43.96 12.30 -55.09
C PRO A 320 43.68 11.81 -53.66
N PRO A 321 43.02 12.63 -52.82
CA PRO A 321 42.69 12.26 -51.45
C PRO A 321 41.85 10.96 -51.45
N PRO A 322 41.99 10.10 -50.44
CA PRO A 322 41.13 8.95 -50.29
C PRO A 322 39.67 9.42 -50.27
N PRO A 323 38.73 8.67 -50.88
CA PRO A 323 37.32 9.01 -50.84
C PRO A 323 36.90 9.16 -49.38
N LEU A 324 36.15 10.23 -49.09
CA LEU A 324 35.55 10.44 -47.78
C LEU A 324 34.88 9.13 -47.35
N PRO A 325 35.05 8.69 -46.08
CA PRO A 325 34.28 7.56 -45.58
C PRO A 325 32.80 7.85 -45.87
N PRO A 326 32.02 6.84 -46.30
CA PRO A 326 30.60 7.05 -46.53
C PRO A 326 30.02 7.70 -45.27
N PRO A 327 29.09 8.68 -45.40
CA PRO A 327 28.41 9.22 -44.24
C PRO A 327 27.90 8.05 -43.40
N PRO A 328 27.95 8.14 -42.06
CA PRO A 328 27.35 7.11 -41.22
C PRO A 328 25.93 6.85 -41.74
N PRO A 329 25.47 5.58 -41.74
CA PRO A 329 24.11 5.29 -42.17
C PRO A 329 23.18 6.28 -41.47
N PRO A 330 22.19 6.87 -42.18
CA PRO A 330 21.26 7.78 -41.54
C PRO A 330 20.75 7.09 -40.29
N VAL A 331 20.89 7.76 -39.14
CA VAL A 331 20.25 7.29 -37.90
C VAL A 331 18.80 7.04 -38.31
N PRO A 332 18.29 5.80 -38.19
CA PRO A 332 16.92 5.53 -38.61
C PRO A 332 16.05 6.57 -37.92
N THR A 333 15.33 7.36 -38.71
CA THR A 333 14.41 8.35 -38.16
C THR A 333 13.50 7.59 -37.22
N PRO A 334 13.48 7.94 -35.93
CA PRO A 334 12.64 7.22 -34.98
C PRO A 334 11.22 7.26 -35.52
N HIS A 335 10.60 6.10 -35.68
CA HIS A 335 9.20 5.98 -36.08
C HIS A 335 8.41 5.76 -34.80
N PRO A 336 7.85 6.83 -34.20
CA PRO A 336 7.18 6.69 -32.93
C PRO A 336 5.90 5.90 -33.11
N LEU A 337 5.65 4.95 -32.23
CA LEU A 337 4.47 4.09 -32.24
C LEU A 337 3.19 4.94 -32.35
N ALA A 338 2.38 4.70 -33.38
CA ALA A 338 1.11 5.41 -33.59
C ALA A 338 0.00 4.86 -32.68
N ILE A 339 -1.05 5.64 -32.44
CA ILE A 339 -2.21 5.18 -31.64
C ILE A 339 -2.87 3.99 -32.36
N GLY A 340 -3.08 2.90 -31.62
CA GLY A 340 -3.59 1.63 -32.12
C GLY A 340 -2.54 0.72 -32.78
N GLU A 341 -1.30 1.18 -32.92
CA GLU A 341 -0.21 0.37 -33.45
C GLU A 341 0.41 -0.51 -32.36
N THR A 342 0.76 -1.75 -32.76
CA THR A 342 1.52 -2.69 -31.93
C THR A 342 2.86 -2.98 -32.58
N LEU A 343 3.95 -2.80 -31.82
CA LEU A 343 5.31 -3.10 -32.27
C LEU A 343 6.08 -3.76 -31.12
N HIS A 344 6.71 -4.90 -31.40
CA HIS A 344 7.52 -5.66 -30.41
C HIS A 344 6.81 -5.84 -29.06
N GLY A 345 5.53 -6.20 -29.06
CA GLY A 345 4.75 -6.42 -27.84
C GLY A 345 4.21 -5.16 -27.14
N PHE A 346 4.60 -3.95 -27.59
CA PHE A 346 4.06 -2.68 -27.09
C PHE A 346 2.92 -2.19 -27.96
N THR A 347 1.83 -1.76 -27.34
CA THR A 347 0.64 -1.22 -28.03
C THR A 347 0.29 0.15 -27.48
N ARG A 348 0.25 1.17 -28.34
CA ARG A 348 -0.16 2.51 -27.91
C ARG A 348 -1.68 2.62 -27.91
N ILE A 349 -2.28 2.66 -26.73
CA ILE A 349 -3.74 2.62 -26.58
C ILE A 349 -4.38 4.02 -26.55
N SER A 350 -3.62 5.05 -26.17
CA SER A 350 -4.08 6.45 -26.15
C SER A 350 -2.98 7.40 -26.64
N THR A 351 -3.25 8.71 -26.58
CA THR A 351 -2.27 9.75 -26.89
C THR A 351 -1.00 9.65 -26.05
N ASP A 352 -1.07 9.14 -24.83
CA ASP A 352 0.02 9.20 -23.85
C ASP A 352 0.21 7.91 -23.03
N VAL A 353 -0.62 6.89 -23.25
CA VAL A 353 -0.53 5.59 -22.56
C VAL A 353 -0.18 4.48 -23.55
N VAL A 354 0.79 3.65 -23.14
CA VAL A 354 1.19 2.44 -23.83
C VAL A 354 1.02 1.24 -22.90
N THR A 355 0.58 0.11 -23.45
CA THR A 355 0.57 -1.18 -22.76
C THR A 355 1.58 -2.13 -23.40
N SER A 356 2.07 -3.10 -22.62
CA SER A 356 3.04 -4.09 -23.06
C SER A 356 2.72 -5.45 -22.48
N LEU A 357 2.98 -6.50 -23.26
CA LEU A 357 3.00 -7.88 -22.77
C LEU A 357 4.34 -8.26 -22.13
N HIS A 358 5.33 -7.36 -22.20
CA HIS A 358 6.63 -7.56 -21.59
C HIS A 358 6.56 -7.34 -20.08
N MET A 359 7.46 -8.02 -19.37
CA MET A 359 7.83 -7.64 -18.01
C MET A 359 8.81 -6.46 -18.09
N VAL A 360 8.90 -5.64 -17.04
CA VAL A 360 9.81 -4.47 -17.06
C VAL A 360 11.27 -4.85 -17.29
N TRP A 361 11.72 -6.01 -16.80
CA TRP A 361 13.10 -6.48 -16.96
C TRP A 361 13.45 -6.88 -18.40
N ASP A 362 12.46 -7.07 -19.27
CA ASP A 362 12.73 -7.26 -20.70
C ASP A 362 13.27 -5.98 -21.33
N ALA A 363 13.06 -4.83 -20.68
CA ALA A 363 13.64 -3.55 -21.07
C ALA A 363 15.01 -3.34 -20.41
N GLU A 364 16.06 -3.41 -21.21
CA GLU A 364 17.44 -3.08 -20.79
C GLU A 364 17.59 -1.59 -20.48
N ARG A 365 16.86 -0.73 -21.22
CA ARG A 365 16.91 0.72 -21.01
C ARG A 365 15.63 1.40 -21.42
N ILE A 366 15.15 2.30 -20.57
CA ILE A 366 14.02 3.19 -20.86
C ILE A 366 14.46 4.62 -20.58
N VAL A 367 14.33 5.50 -21.58
CA VAL A 367 14.77 6.88 -21.47
C VAL A 367 13.99 7.82 -22.39
N THR A 368 13.57 8.95 -21.84
CA THR A 368 13.00 10.07 -22.59
C THR A 368 14.12 11.04 -22.98
N GLY A 369 14.32 11.19 -24.29
CA GLY A 369 15.33 12.08 -24.84
C GLY A 369 14.94 13.56 -24.74
N PRO A 370 15.88 14.49 -25.02
CA PRO A 370 15.60 15.93 -25.11
C PRO A 370 14.61 16.31 -26.22
N ASP A 371 14.36 15.40 -27.15
CA ASP A 371 13.35 15.50 -28.22
C ASP A 371 11.94 15.07 -27.75
N HIS A 372 11.79 14.75 -26.46
CA HIS A 372 10.57 14.22 -25.84
C HIS A 372 10.11 12.87 -26.41
N LEU A 373 11.00 12.16 -27.11
CA LEU A 373 10.75 10.78 -27.54
C LEU A 373 11.19 9.83 -26.44
N THR A 374 10.31 8.88 -26.11
CA THR A 374 10.64 7.80 -25.18
C THR A 374 11.19 6.64 -25.98
N GLN A 375 12.37 6.15 -25.57
CA GLN A 375 13.06 5.03 -26.18
C GLN A 375 13.07 3.85 -25.21
N ILE A 376 12.65 2.69 -25.69
CA ILE A 376 12.78 1.41 -25.00
C ILE A 376 13.74 0.53 -25.80
N ALA A 377 14.82 0.10 -25.14
CA ALA A 377 15.71 -0.94 -25.63
C ALA A 377 15.36 -2.24 -24.92
N LEU A 378 15.01 -3.27 -25.68
CA LEU A 378 14.75 -4.60 -25.14
C LEU A 378 16.04 -5.42 -25.07
N THR A 379 16.10 -6.36 -24.13
CA THR A 379 17.21 -7.32 -23.99
C THR A 379 17.39 -8.21 -25.21
N SER A 380 16.36 -8.34 -26.06
CA SER A 380 16.42 -8.97 -27.38
C SER A 380 17.25 -8.19 -28.42
N GLY A 381 17.60 -6.94 -28.12
CA GLY A 381 18.22 -5.98 -29.03
C GLY A 381 17.23 -5.19 -29.89
N GLU A 382 15.92 -5.44 -29.74
CA GLU A 382 14.87 -4.68 -30.41
C GLU A 382 14.67 -3.32 -29.75
N MET A 383 14.23 -2.35 -30.55
CA MET A 383 14.08 -0.95 -30.12
C MET A 383 12.68 -0.46 -30.46
N VAL A 384 12.02 0.16 -29.48
CA VAL A 384 10.72 0.81 -29.65
C VAL A 384 10.86 2.30 -29.36
N TRP A 385 10.29 3.11 -30.24
CA TRP A 385 10.23 4.57 -30.09
C TRP A 385 8.80 5.00 -29.87
N MET A 386 8.61 5.98 -29.01
CA MET A 386 7.30 6.50 -28.65
C MET A 386 7.34 8.01 -28.66
N GLY A 387 6.18 8.63 -28.93
CA GLY A 387 6.02 10.04 -28.62
C GLY A 387 6.07 10.29 -27.10
N PRO A 388 5.75 11.51 -26.66
CA PRO A 388 5.54 11.77 -25.24
C PRO A 388 4.50 10.82 -24.67
N VAL A 389 4.84 10.16 -23.57
CA VAL A 389 3.97 9.26 -22.82
C VAL A 389 3.97 9.69 -21.36
N THR A 390 2.82 9.53 -20.71
CA THR A 390 2.66 9.73 -19.27
C THR A 390 2.81 8.41 -18.54
N ARG A 391 2.48 7.28 -19.20
CA ARG A 391 2.50 5.96 -18.60
C ARG A 391 2.82 4.85 -19.60
N ILE A 392 3.64 3.89 -19.18
CA ILE A 392 3.84 2.61 -19.87
C ILE A 392 3.50 1.48 -18.92
N ALA A 393 2.40 0.78 -19.18
CA ALA A 393 1.98 -0.40 -18.41
C ALA A 393 2.67 -1.65 -18.97
N PHE A 394 3.45 -2.32 -18.12
CA PHE A 394 4.03 -3.64 -18.33
C PHE A 394 3.13 -4.70 -17.69
N ALA A 395 3.44 -5.98 -17.93
CA ALA A 395 2.70 -7.09 -17.35
C ALA A 395 2.78 -7.16 -15.80
N ASN A 396 3.84 -6.60 -15.19
CA ASN A 396 4.12 -6.66 -13.75
C ASN A 396 4.10 -5.29 -13.05
N GLY A 397 3.61 -4.24 -13.69
CA GLY A 397 3.60 -2.88 -13.15
C GLY A 397 3.55 -1.82 -14.23
N ALA A 398 3.86 -0.59 -13.87
CA ALA A 398 3.88 0.53 -14.80
C ALA A 398 5.04 1.48 -14.53
N ILE A 399 5.51 2.14 -15.58
CA ILE A 399 6.40 3.29 -15.45
C ILE A 399 5.57 4.55 -15.61
N GLU A 400 5.63 5.41 -14.61
CA GLU A 400 5.00 6.72 -14.57
C GLU A 400 6.04 7.79 -14.95
N PHE A 401 5.76 8.51 -16.05
CA PHE A 401 6.63 9.59 -16.55
C PHE A 401 6.16 10.96 -16.10
N SER A 402 4.89 11.08 -15.71
CA SER A 402 4.34 12.33 -15.21
C SER A 402 4.99 12.70 -13.87
N GLY A 403 5.51 13.93 -13.80
CA GLY A 403 5.96 14.53 -12.55
C GLY A 403 4.81 14.70 -11.56
N SER A 404 3.56 14.70 -11.99
CA SER A 404 2.38 14.77 -11.11
C SER A 404 1.72 13.41 -10.88
N SER A 405 2.46 12.30 -11.05
CA SER A 405 1.98 10.99 -10.60
C SER A 405 2.21 10.83 -9.09
N ASP A 406 1.34 10.06 -8.43
CA ASP A 406 1.47 9.75 -6.99
C ASP A 406 2.86 9.17 -6.66
N ALA A 407 3.40 8.32 -7.55
CA ALA A 407 4.75 7.77 -7.40
C ALA A 407 5.83 8.84 -7.48
N ALA A 408 5.74 9.77 -8.44
CA ALA A 408 6.68 10.88 -8.54
C ALA A 408 6.59 11.82 -7.31
N GLU A 409 5.39 12.04 -6.79
CA GLU A 409 5.17 12.83 -5.57
C GLU A 409 5.82 12.18 -4.34
N ILE A 410 5.64 10.87 -4.12
CA ILE A 410 6.29 10.15 -3.03
C ILE A 410 7.82 10.15 -3.18
N VAL A 411 8.35 9.91 -4.38
CA VAL A 411 9.81 9.97 -4.59
C VAL A 411 10.34 11.37 -4.27
N ARG A 412 9.65 12.44 -4.70
CA ARG A 412 10.03 13.82 -4.35
C ARG A 412 9.89 14.10 -2.87
N LEU A 413 8.89 13.53 -2.19
CA LEU A 413 8.69 13.66 -0.75
C LEU A 413 9.89 13.07 0.01
N TYR A 414 10.30 11.84 -0.33
CA TYR A 414 11.50 11.19 0.20
C TYR A 414 12.77 12.01 -0.09
N GLN A 415 12.94 12.50 -1.31
CA GLN A 415 14.11 13.32 -1.66
C GLN A 415 14.14 14.64 -0.86
N THR A 416 12.99 15.30 -0.72
CA THR A 416 12.87 16.59 -0.02
C THR A 416 13.09 16.44 1.49
N ILE A 417 12.45 15.43 2.10
CA ILE A 417 12.46 15.24 3.55
C ILE A 417 13.68 14.43 4.01
N LEU A 418 14.00 13.34 3.33
CA LEU A 418 14.99 12.36 3.78
C LEU A 418 16.30 12.43 2.98
N GLY A 419 16.29 13.04 1.79
CA GLY A 419 17.51 13.21 0.99
C GLY A 419 17.95 11.92 0.30
N ARG A 420 17.04 10.96 0.18
CA ARG A 420 17.25 9.64 -0.45
C ARG A 420 16.01 9.27 -1.26
N ALA A 421 16.13 8.28 -2.13
CA ALA A 421 14.97 7.66 -2.78
C ALA A 421 14.23 6.74 -1.79
N PRO A 422 12.92 6.49 -1.99
CA PRO A 422 12.23 5.41 -1.31
C PRO A 422 12.82 4.07 -1.74
N ASP A 423 12.79 3.09 -0.84
CA ASP A 423 12.94 1.71 -1.25
C ASP A 423 11.70 1.27 -2.05
N PRO A 424 11.82 0.25 -2.92
CA PRO A 424 10.71 -0.15 -3.79
C PRO A 424 9.45 -0.59 -3.04
N GLU A 425 9.56 -1.15 -1.83
CA GLU A 425 8.40 -1.59 -1.03
C GLU A 425 7.72 -0.41 -0.35
N GLY A 426 8.49 0.49 0.25
CA GLY A 426 7.99 1.75 0.78
C GLY A 426 7.28 2.59 -0.27
N LEU A 427 7.87 2.75 -1.47
CA LEU A 427 7.23 3.45 -2.59
C LEU A 427 5.89 2.81 -2.95
N PHE A 428 5.87 1.49 -3.10
CA PHE A 428 4.66 0.74 -3.42
C PHE A 428 3.56 0.97 -2.37
N ASN A 429 3.87 0.79 -1.09
CA ASN A 429 2.90 0.97 -0.01
C ASN A 429 2.32 2.38 0.00
N TRP A 430 3.16 3.42 -0.14
CA TRP A 430 2.65 4.80 -0.18
C TRP A 430 1.76 5.07 -1.39
N VAL A 431 2.16 4.60 -2.58
CA VAL A 431 1.39 4.79 -3.81
C VAL A 431 0.05 4.07 -3.72
N GLU A 432 0.01 2.86 -3.16
CA GLU A 432 -1.22 2.12 -2.90
C GLU A 432 -2.16 2.93 -2.00
N HIS A 433 -1.69 3.43 -0.86
CA HIS A 433 -2.52 4.26 0.03
C HIS A 433 -3.00 5.55 -0.65
N MET A 434 -2.18 6.18 -1.49
CA MET A 434 -2.58 7.38 -2.24
C MET A 434 -3.62 7.09 -3.33
N GLN A 435 -3.54 5.92 -3.98
CA GLN A 435 -4.56 5.45 -4.91
C GLN A 435 -5.90 5.15 -4.21
N HIS A 436 -5.85 4.80 -2.92
CA HIS A 436 -7.00 4.61 -2.05
C HIS A 436 -7.47 5.89 -1.33
N GLY A 437 -6.99 7.07 -1.72
CA GLY A 437 -7.51 8.37 -1.25
C GLY A 437 -6.63 9.10 -0.23
N MET A 438 -5.52 8.51 0.23
CA MET A 438 -4.59 9.20 1.13
C MET A 438 -4.02 10.46 0.46
N SER A 439 -4.14 11.61 1.12
CA SER A 439 -3.54 12.85 0.62
C SER A 439 -2.01 12.85 0.77
N LEU A 440 -1.32 13.55 -0.13
CA LEU A 440 0.13 13.76 -0.02
C LEU A 440 0.54 14.47 1.29
N ALA A 441 -0.33 15.31 1.84
CA ALA A 441 -0.12 15.94 3.14
C ALA A 441 -0.12 14.90 4.27
N HIS A 442 -1.05 13.94 4.24
CA HIS A 442 -1.08 12.86 5.21
C HIS A 442 0.11 11.90 5.05
N ALA A 443 0.50 11.59 3.80
CA ALA A 443 1.74 10.85 3.53
C ALA A 443 2.96 11.59 4.13
N ALA A 444 3.03 12.91 3.98
CA ALA A 444 4.08 13.73 4.60
C ALA A 444 4.08 13.68 6.14
N GLU A 445 2.91 13.63 6.78
CA GLU A 445 2.78 13.45 8.23
C GLU A 445 3.35 12.12 8.71
N GLY A 446 3.20 11.05 7.92
CA GLY A 446 3.77 9.73 8.21
C GLY A 446 5.29 9.76 8.46
N PHE A 447 6.01 10.71 7.86
CA PHE A 447 7.45 10.87 8.08
C PHE A 447 7.80 11.55 9.40
N PHE A 448 6.87 12.28 10.04
CA PHE A 448 7.19 13.17 11.15
C PHE A 448 7.62 12.43 12.42
N GLY A 449 7.15 11.18 12.58
CA GLY A 449 7.56 10.29 13.65
C GLY A 449 8.96 9.67 13.46
N SER A 450 9.55 9.80 12.27
CA SER A 450 10.87 9.21 11.97
C SER A 450 12.01 10.00 12.61
N GLN A 451 13.05 9.30 13.09
CA GLN A 451 14.26 9.92 13.60
C GLN A 451 14.98 10.76 12.52
N GLU A 452 14.87 10.36 11.26
CA GLU A 452 15.43 11.07 10.11
C GLU A 452 14.78 12.45 9.95
N PHE A 453 13.44 12.51 9.98
CA PHE A 453 12.69 13.77 9.93
C PHE A 453 13.03 14.67 11.12
N ILE A 454 13.00 14.12 12.34
CA ILE A 454 13.27 14.89 13.57
C ILE A 454 14.67 15.50 13.52
N SER A 455 15.66 14.75 13.03
CA SER A 455 17.04 15.22 12.91
C SER A 455 17.22 16.34 11.88
N ARG A 456 16.51 16.28 10.75
CA ARG A 456 16.65 17.28 9.67
C ARG A 456 15.73 18.49 9.85
N PHE A 457 14.52 18.28 10.38
CA PHE A 457 13.44 19.26 10.38
C PHE A 457 12.80 19.54 11.75
N GLY A 458 12.95 18.66 12.74
CA GLY A 458 12.24 18.74 14.02
C GLY A 458 12.53 19.99 14.86
N GLY A 459 13.76 20.52 14.78
CA GLY A 459 14.18 21.72 15.52
C GLY A 459 14.05 23.05 14.76
N LEU A 460 13.60 23.02 13.49
CA LEU A 460 13.63 24.22 12.63
C LEU A 460 12.47 25.17 12.93
N THR A 461 12.76 26.47 12.98
CA THR A 461 11.72 27.51 12.96
C THR A 461 10.93 27.48 11.64
N ASN A 462 9.76 28.11 11.60
CA ASN A 462 8.94 28.19 10.39
C ASN A 462 9.71 28.84 9.21
N GLU A 463 10.48 29.89 9.48
CA GLU A 463 11.32 30.54 8.48
C GLU A 463 12.42 29.62 7.96
N GLN A 464 13.12 28.90 8.85
CA GLN A 464 14.16 27.94 8.48
C GLN A 464 13.60 26.76 7.67
N LEU A 465 12.41 26.26 8.04
CA LEU A 465 11.70 25.23 7.28
C LEU A 465 11.45 25.68 5.85
N VAL A 466 10.84 26.85 5.66
CA VAL A 466 10.52 27.39 4.33
C VAL A 466 11.78 27.52 3.48
N VAL A 467 12.85 28.11 4.03
CA VAL A 467 14.13 28.25 3.32
C VAL A 467 14.70 26.90 2.89
N ASN A 468 14.61 25.88 3.74
CA ASN A 468 15.05 24.54 3.40
C ASN A 468 14.18 23.92 2.30
N LEU A 469 12.85 24.05 2.34
CA LEU A 469 11.97 23.49 1.30
C LEU A 469 12.22 24.10 -0.08
N TYR A 470 12.46 25.42 -0.17
CA TYR A 470 12.88 26.03 -1.44
C TYR A 470 14.16 25.43 -2.00
N ARG A 471 15.11 25.06 -1.13
CA ARG A 471 16.38 24.48 -1.55
C ARG A 471 16.23 23.02 -1.94
N GLU A 472 15.59 22.22 -1.10
CA GLU A 472 15.54 20.77 -1.27
C GLU A 472 14.51 20.37 -2.34
N ALA A 473 13.30 20.94 -2.32
CA ALA A 473 12.27 20.62 -3.31
C ALA A 473 12.46 21.39 -4.63
N LEU A 474 12.86 22.66 -4.56
CA LEU A 474 12.90 23.55 -5.73
C LEU A 474 14.31 23.93 -6.16
N GLY A 475 15.38 23.48 -5.48
CA GLY A 475 16.76 23.76 -5.90
C GLY A 475 17.13 25.24 -5.96
N ARG A 476 16.46 26.13 -5.22
CA ARG A 476 16.71 27.58 -5.24
C ARG A 476 16.51 28.23 -3.88
N GLN A 477 16.86 29.51 -3.74
CA GLN A 477 16.51 30.30 -2.56
C GLN A 477 15.12 30.95 -2.74
N PRO A 478 14.37 31.19 -1.65
CA PRO A 478 13.16 31.99 -1.73
C PRO A 478 13.47 33.44 -2.08
N ASP A 479 12.58 34.08 -2.83
CA ASP A 479 12.51 35.53 -2.86
C ASP A 479 11.88 36.07 -1.55
N PRO A 480 12.18 37.31 -1.13
CA PRO A 480 11.67 37.83 0.15
C PRO A 480 10.13 37.83 0.26
N PRO A 481 9.35 38.21 -0.77
CA PRO A 481 7.90 38.06 -0.74
C PRO A 481 7.42 36.60 -0.58
N GLY A 482 7.99 35.67 -1.33
CA GLY A 482 7.66 34.24 -1.25
C GLY A 482 7.94 33.65 0.14
N LEU A 483 9.08 33.98 0.74
CA LEU A 483 9.40 33.58 2.11
C LEU A 483 8.36 34.10 3.11
N ALA A 484 8.05 35.40 3.04
CA ALA A 484 7.10 36.04 3.96
C ALA A 484 5.69 35.43 3.83
N PHE A 485 5.25 35.12 2.61
CA PHE A 485 3.96 34.49 2.34
C PHE A 485 3.84 33.12 3.01
N GLN A 486 4.82 32.24 2.80
CA GLN A 486 4.79 30.88 3.35
C GLN A 486 4.94 30.87 4.89
N VAL A 487 5.77 31.75 5.44
CA VAL A 487 5.91 31.89 6.90
C VAL A 487 4.61 32.41 7.52
N ALA A 488 3.94 33.36 6.87
CA ALA A 488 2.63 33.84 7.34
C ALA A 488 1.57 32.73 7.30
N ALA A 489 1.58 31.86 6.29
CA ALA A 489 0.67 30.71 6.21
C ALA A 489 0.87 29.72 7.37
N LEU A 490 2.11 29.35 7.69
CA LEU A 490 2.43 28.50 8.85
C LEU A 490 2.02 29.17 10.17
N ASN A 491 2.29 30.46 10.34
CA ASN A 491 1.89 31.20 11.54
C ASN A 491 0.36 31.38 11.65
N GLY A 492 -0.33 31.31 10.52
CA GLY A 492 -1.79 31.38 10.40
C GLY A 492 -2.52 30.05 10.62
N GLY A 493 -1.79 28.95 10.89
CA GLY A 493 -2.38 27.64 11.23
C GLY A 493 -2.21 26.54 10.18
N MET A 494 -1.55 26.80 9.04
CA MET A 494 -1.18 25.74 8.10
C MET A 494 -0.21 24.75 8.76
N SER A 495 -0.46 23.44 8.61
CA SER A 495 0.46 22.42 9.13
C SER A 495 1.77 22.40 8.33
N ARG A 496 2.86 21.96 8.97
CA ARG A 496 4.15 21.79 8.28
C ARG A 496 4.05 20.73 7.18
N ALA A 497 3.20 19.72 7.37
CA ALA A 497 2.99 18.66 6.39
C ALA A 497 2.27 19.19 5.15
N GLN A 498 1.22 20.00 5.34
CA GLN A 498 0.55 20.68 4.23
C GLN A 498 1.51 21.58 3.46
N LEU A 499 2.41 22.30 4.16
CA LEU A 499 3.41 23.11 3.47
C LEU A 499 4.37 22.25 2.64
N ILE A 500 4.87 21.14 3.19
CA ILE A 500 5.77 20.24 2.46
C ILE A 500 5.07 19.67 1.22
N ALA A 501 3.84 19.18 1.36
CA ALA A 501 3.04 18.68 0.26
C ALA A 501 2.86 19.74 -0.84
N ASN A 502 2.53 20.99 -0.49
CA ASN A 502 2.39 22.08 -1.46
C ASN A 502 3.69 22.36 -2.25
N PHE A 503 4.88 22.19 -1.64
CA PHE A 503 6.16 22.33 -2.35
C PHE A 503 6.42 21.14 -3.27
N VAL A 504 6.18 19.92 -2.78
CA VAL A 504 6.38 18.67 -3.52
C VAL A 504 5.44 18.55 -4.71
N ASP A 505 4.17 18.94 -4.56
CA ASP A 505 3.15 18.92 -5.62
C ASP A 505 3.25 20.12 -6.59
N SER A 506 4.13 21.09 -6.31
CA SER A 506 4.21 22.28 -7.16
C SER A 506 4.63 21.93 -8.61
N PRO A 507 4.08 22.61 -9.64
CA PRO A 507 4.49 22.40 -11.03
C PRO A 507 5.99 22.59 -11.28
N GLU A 508 6.64 23.45 -10.49
CA GLU A 508 8.09 23.63 -10.54
C GLU A 508 8.85 22.38 -10.07
N ALA A 509 8.41 21.76 -8.97
CA ALA A 509 8.98 20.51 -8.48
C ALA A 509 8.74 19.36 -9.45
N ALA A 510 7.51 19.23 -9.99
CA ALA A 510 7.15 18.21 -10.97
C ALA A 510 8.03 18.30 -12.23
N GLY A 511 8.15 19.49 -12.85
CA GLY A 511 8.96 19.65 -14.07
C GLY A 511 10.46 19.42 -13.84
N LYS A 512 10.99 19.74 -12.66
CA LYS A 512 12.38 19.40 -12.30
C LYS A 512 12.58 17.90 -12.12
N PHE A 513 11.60 17.23 -11.54
CA PHE A 513 11.64 15.79 -11.34
C PHE A 513 11.64 15.05 -12.68
N GLU A 514 10.75 15.41 -13.60
CA GLU A 514 10.73 14.86 -14.97
C GLU A 514 12.08 15.02 -15.68
N GLY A 515 12.69 16.21 -15.60
CA GLY A 515 13.98 16.47 -16.22
C GLY A 515 15.16 15.70 -15.59
N SER A 516 15.04 15.27 -14.33
CA SER A 516 16.06 14.47 -13.63
C SER A 516 15.80 12.96 -13.67
N HIS A 517 14.58 12.53 -14.02
CA HIS A 517 14.15 11.14 -14.10
C HIS A 517 13.63 10.81 -15.50
N PRO A 518 14.49 10.86 -16.54
CA PRO A 518 14.05 10.65 -17.91
C PRO A 518 13.54 9.22 -18.17
N GLY A 519 13.84 8.25 -17.30
CA GLY A 519 13.31 6.89 -17.37
C GLY A 519 11.94 6.70 -16.69
N GLY A 520 11.38 7.75 -16.09
CA GLY A 520 10.17 7.66 -15.26
C GLY A 520 10.41 6.99 -13.91
N VAL A 521 9.32 6.72 -13.19
CA VAL A 521 9.30 6.01 -11.91
C VAL A 521 8.60 4.68 -12.09
N TRP A 522 9.27 3.59 -11.73
CA TRP A 522 8.67 2.26 -11.71
C TRP A 522 7.72 2.10 -10.52
N VAL A 523 6.50 1.67 -10.79
CA VAL A 523 5.45 1.36 -9.83
C VAL A 523 5.02 -0.08 -10.06
N ARG A 524 5.13 -0.89 -9.00
CA ARG A 524 4.74 -2.30 -9.06
C ARG A 524 3.23 -2.46 -9.02
N ASP A 525 2.73 -3.48 -9.73
CA ASP A 525 1.34 -3.91 -9.63
C ASP A 525 1.20 -4.85 -8.41
N SER A 526 0.31 -4.46 -7.48
CA SER A 526 0.01 -5.19 -6.25
C SER A 526 -0.47 -6.61 -6.56
N GLU A 527 -1.41 -6.70 -7.49
CA GLU A 527 -2.03 -7.95 -7.91
C GLU A 527 -1.02 -8.82 -8.64
N ALA A 528 -0.19 -8.23 -9.49
CA ALA A 528 0.88 -8.97 -10.15
C ALA A 528 1.88 -9.57 -9.14
N THR A 529 2.15 -8.87 -8.04
CA THR A 529 3.03 -9.36 -6.98
C THR A 529 2.41 -10.57 -6.27
N PHE A 530 1.12 -10.51 -5.91
CA PHE A 530 0.42 -11.64 -5.30
C PHE A 530 0.35 -12.86 -6.23
N VAL A 531 0.09 -12.65 -7.52
CA VAL A 531 0.12 -13.72 -8.52
C VAL A 531 1.52 -14.33 -8.60
N GLY A 532 2.56 -13.49 -8.62
CA GLY A 532 3.96 -13.91 -8.58
C GLY A 532 4.26 -14.81 -7.39
N MET A 533 3.92 -14.35 -6.18
CA MET A 533 4.13 -15.10 -4.92
C MET A 533 3.38 -16.44 -4.90
N ALA A 534 2.13 -16.47 -5.35
CA ALA A 534 1.35 -17.70 -5.41
C ALA A 534 1.95 -18.73 -6.39
N TYR A 535 2.40 -18.26 -7.56
CA TYR A 535 3.07 -19.11 -8.54
C TYR A 535 4.43 -19.62 -8.03
N ASP A 536 5.17 -18.78 -7.32
CA ASP A 536 6.43 -19.15 -6.70
C ASP A 536 6.21 -20.20 -5.61
N ALA A 537 5.29 -19.94 -4.67
CA ALA A 537 4.95 -20.86 -3.59
C ALA A 537 4.47 -22.22 -4.10
N VAL A 538 3.62 -22.25 -5.13
CA VAL A 538 3.04 -23.50 -5.64
C VAL A 538 3.99 -24.18 -6.63
N PHE A 539 4.50 -23.46 -7.61
CA PHE A 539 5.21 -24.05 -8.76
C PHE A 539 6.73 -23.87 -8.73
N ASP A 540 7.26 -23.08 -7.79
CA ASP A 540 8.68 -22.71 -7.72
C ASP A 540 9.14 -22.08 -9.04
N ARG A 541 8.37 -21.11 -9.52
CA ARG A 541 8.63 -20.32 -10.74
C ARG A 541 7.75 -19.09 -10.80
N ALA A 542 8.19 -18.08 -11.54
CA ALA A 542 7.34 -16.96 -11.93
C ALA A 542 6.22 -17.39 -12.91
N PRO A 543 5.08 -16.67 -12.93
CA PRO A 543 4.05 -16.81 -13.96
C PRO A 543 4.58 -16.36 -15.33
N ASP A 544 4.03 -16.93 -16.40
CA ASP A 544 4.39 -16.51 -17.76
C ASP A 544 3.71 -15.18 -18.15
N ALA A 545 4.19 -14.57 -19.23
CA ALA A 545 3.73 -13.27 -19.72
C ALA A 545 2.25 -13.23 -20.16
N THR A 546 1.58 -14.39 -20.31
CA THR A 546 0.14 -14.46 -20.60
C THR A 546 -0.66 -14.70 -19.32
N GLY A 547 -0.16 -15.57 -18.43
CA GLY A 547 -0.80 -15.91 -17.17
C GLY A 547 -0.81 -14.77 -16.17
N LEU A 548 0.29 -14.01 -16.05
CA LEU A 548 0.37 -12.91 -15.09
C LEU A 548 -0.70 -11.84 -15.33
N PRO A 549 -0.81 -11.23 -16.54
CA PRO A 549 -1.84 -10.21 -16.79
C PRO A 549 -3.26 -10.77 -16.70
N PHE A 550 -3.47 -12.05 -17.03
CA PHE A 550 -4.78 -12.68 -16.93
C PHE A 550 -5.28 -12.70 -15.49
N TRP A 551 -4.43 -13.10 -14.53
CA TRP A 551 -4.81 -13.14 -13.13
C TRP A 551 -4.88 -11.74 -12.52
N SER A 552 -3.85 -10.90 -12.73
CA SER A 552 -3.82 -9.57 -12.11
C SER A 552 -4.99 -8.69 -12.55
N GLN A 553 -5.42 -8.76 -13.82
CA GLN A 553 -6.59 -8.04 -14.29
C GLN A 553 -7.90 -8.51 -13.64
N LYS A 554 -8.06 -9.82 -13.41
CA LYS A 554 -9.26 -10.37 -12.75
C LYS A 554 -9.33 -9.98 -11.28
N LEU A 555 -8.19 -9.94 -10.59
CA LEU A 555 -8.10 -9.47 -9.22
C LEU A 555 -8.37 -7.95 -9.15
N ALA A 556 -7.70 -7.15 -9.99
CA ALA A 556 -7.86 -5.69 -10.00
C ALA A 556 -9.29 -5.23 -10.38
N SER A 557 -10.01 -6.01 -11.18
CA SER A 557 -11.41 -5.72 -11.54
C SER A 557 -12.43 -6.19 -10.48
N GLY A 558 -11.99 -6.94 -9.46
CA GLY A 558 -12.87 -7.60 -8.50
C GLY A 558 -13.70 -8.73 -9.10
N GLU A 559 -13.42 -9.18 -10.33
CA GLU A 559 -14.08 -10.35 -10.92
C GLU A 559 -13.80 -11.63 -10.12
N MET A 560 -12.68 -11.64 -9.40
CA MET A 560 -12.20 -12.79 -8.64
C MET A 560 -11.45 -12.33 -7.38
N SER A 561 -11.56 -13.08 -6.29
CA SER A 561 -10.72 -12.87 -5.10
C SER A 561 -9.41 -13.67 -5.19
N ILE A 562 -8.41 -13.28 -4.39
CA ILE A 562 -7.14 -14.02 -4.29
C ILE A 562 -7.38 -15.50 -3.93
N ARG A 563 -8.29 -15.77 -2.99
CA ARG A 563 -8.69 -17.15 -2.65
C ARG A 563 -9.21 -17.91 -3.86
N GLN A 564 -10.13 -17.32 -4.63
CA GLN A 564 -10.68 -17.95 -5.83
C GLN A 564 -9.63 -18.20 -6.91
N MET A 565 -8.62 -17.33 -7.04
CA MET A 565 -7.47 -17.57 -7.90
C MET A 565 -6.68 -18.80 -7.43
N VAL A 566 -6.34 -18.87 -6.15
CA VAL A 566 -5.58 -20.01 -5.61
C VAL A 566 -6.38 -21.31 -5.70
N GLU A 567 -7.70 -21.28 -5.52
CA GLU A 567 -8.60 -22.42 -5.79
C GLU A 567 -8.55 -22.85 -7.27
N ALA A 568 -8.57 -21.89 -8.20
CA ALA A 568 -8.43 -22.17 -9.63
C ALA A 568 -7.05 -22.76 -9.97
N ILE A 569 -5.98 -22.29 -9.34
CA ILE A 569 -4.64 -22.86 -9.45
C ILE A 569 -4.62 -24.28 -8.88
N ALA A 570 -5.21 -24.51 -7.71
CA ALA A 570 -5.24 -25.82 -7.04
C ALA A 570 -6.02 -26.88 -7.83
N THR A 571 -7.00 -26.47 -8.63
CA THR A 571 -7.76 -27.38 -9.52
C THR A 571 -7.09 -27.60 -10.88
N SER A 572 -5.98 -26.92 -11.17
CA SER A 572 -5.27 -27.06 -12.44
C SER A 572 -4.57 -28.42 -12.57
N ASN A 573 -4.44 -28.90 -13.81
CA ASN A 573 -3.69 -30.13 -14.10
C ASN A 573 -2.22 -30.04 -13.65
N GLU A 574 -1.62 -28.85 -13.71
CA GLU A 574 -0.22 -28.62 -13.29
C GLU A 574 -0.08 -28.80 -11.77
N PHE A 575 -0.98 -28.19 -10.99
CA PHE A 575 -0.99 -28.36 -9.53
C PHE A 575 -1.18 -29.82 -9.15
N GLN A 576 -2.15 -30.50 -9.77
CA GLN A 576 -2.42 -31.91 -9.48
C GLN A 576 -1.21 -32.79 -9.85
N ALA A 577 -0.56 -32.52 -10.99
CA ALA A 577 0.64 -33.25 -11.38
C ALA A 577 1.79 -33.06 -10.36
N ARG A 578 1.95 -31.85 -9.82
CA ARG A 578 3.02 -31.51 -8.89
C ARG A 578 2.76 -31.97 -7.46
N HIS A 579 1.54 -31.79 -6.94
CA HIS A 579 1.27 -31.94 -5.51
C HIS A 579 0.35 -33.10 -5.15
N ALA A 580 -0.41 -33.68 -6.08
CA ALA A 580 -1.43 -34.70 -5.73
C ALA A 580 -0.82 -35.99 -5.15
N HIS A 581 0.47 -36.24 -5.40
CA HIS A 581 1.19 -37.42 -4.90
C HIS A 581 1.87 -37.17 -3.54
N GLU A 582 1.96 -35.92 -3.10
CA GLU A 582 2.56 -35.55 -1.83
C GLU A 582 1.58 -35.83 -0.70
N ASP A 583 2.06 -36.36 0.43
CA ASP A 583 1.28 -36.34 1.66
C ASP A 583 1.24 -34.92 2.26
N ASN A 584 0.44 -34.73 3.31
CA ASN A 584 0.27 -33.40 3.91
C ASN A 584 1.60 -32.80 4.41
N ALA A 585 2.51 -33.63 4.94
CA ALA A 585 3.78 -33.14 5.47
C ALA A 585 4.73 -32.73 4.34
N ALA A 586 4.83 -33.54 3.29
CA ALA A 586 5.61 -33.25 2.10
C ALA A 586 5.11 -32.00 1.38
N TYR A 587 3.78 -31.87 1.26
CA TYR A 587 3.13 -30.71 0.63
C TYR A 587 3.46 -29.42 1.39
N VAL A 588 3.22 -29.38 2.71
CA VAL A 588 3.53 -28.20 3.55
C VAL A 588 5.01 -27.86 3.44
N ALA A 589 5.90 -28.85 3.57
CA ALA A 589 7.34 -28.61 3.44
C ALA A 589 7.73 -28.10 2.04
N SER A 590 7.03 -28.51 0.97
CA SER A 590 7.26 -27.96 -0.36
C SER A 590 6.92 -26.47 -0.44
N ILE A 591 5.77 -26.06 0.13
CA ILE A 591 5.34 -24.67 0.13
C ILE A 591 6.30 -23.82 0.96
N TYR A 592 6.75 -24.30 2.12
CA TYR A 592 7.76 -23.59 2.93
C TYR A 592 9.09 -23.38 2.18
N ARG A 593 9.57 -24.39 1.44
CA ARG A 593 10.82 -24.26 0.69
C ARG A 593 10.72 -23.28 -0.46
N SER A 594 9.63 -23.31 -1.22
CA SER A 594 9.45 -22.42 -2.38
C SER A 594 9.05 -21.01 -1.97
N ALA A 595 8.20 -20.85 -0.97
CA ALA A 595 7.73 -19.54 -0.52
C ALA A 595 8.73 -18.80 0.37
N LEU A 596 9.39 -19.51 1.30
CA LEU A 596 10.16 -18.92 2.39
C LEU A 596 11.63 -19.35 2.43
N GLU A 597 12.09 -20.11 1.42
CA GLU A 597 13.45 -20.67 1.32
C GLU A 597 13.94 -21.44 2.55
N ARG A 598 13.03 -21.98 3.35
CA ARG A 598 13.35 -22.68 4.60
C ARG A 598 12.50 -23.90 4.80
N GLU A 599 12.98 -24.82 5.61
CA GLU A 599 12.14 -25.92 6.09
C GLU A 599 11.20 -25.42 7.19
N PRO A 600 9.98 -25.99 7.29
CA PRO A 600 9.14 -25.74 8.44
C PRO A 600 9.80 -26.30 9.70
N ASP A 601 9.65 -25.62 10.82
CA ASP A 601 10.06 -26.19 12.10
C ASP A 601 9.16 -27.40 12.45
N PRO A 602 9.62 -28.35 13.29
CA PRO A 602 8.86 -29.56 13.58
C PRO A 602 7.48 -29.31 14.22
N THR A 603 7.34 -28.22 15.00
CA THR A 603 6.07 -27.87 15.65
C THR A 603 5.10 -27.26 14.64
N GLY A 604 5.56 -26.32 13.82
CA GLY A 604 4.79 -25.74 12.72
C GLY A 604 4.35 -26.79 11.70
N LEU A 605 5.25 -27.71 11.30
CA LEU A 605 4.90 -28.79 10.39
C LEU A 605 3.81 -29.71 10.97
N ALA A 606 3.95 -30.10 12.24
CA ALA A 606 2.94 -30.93 12.91
C ALA A 606 1.58 -30.24 12.98
N PHE A 607 1.58 -28.92 13.23
CA PHE A 607 0.37 -28.10 13.23
C PHE A 607 -0.37 -28.18 11.89
N TRP A 608 0.32 -27.91 10.77
CA TRP A 608 -0.29 -27.91 9.44
C TRP A 608 -0.81 -29.29 9.05
N VAL A 609 -0.04 -30.33 9.34
CA VAL A 609 -0.39 -31.72 9.01
C VAL A 609 -1.66 -32.14 9.74
N ASP A 610 -1.80 -31.80 11.02
CA ASP A 610 -3.00 -32.11 11.81
C ASP A 610 -4.23 -31.39 11.25
N HIS A 611 -4.12 -30.11 10.90
CA HIS A 611 -5.24 -29.31 10.36
C HIS A 611 -5.70 -29.77 8.98
N LEU A 612 -4.77 -30.18 8.12
CA LEU A 612 -5.08 -30.81 6.84
C LEU A 612 -5.69 -32.20 7.01
N ALA A 613 -5.21 -32.99 7.96
CA ALA A 613 -5.72 -34.34 8.22
C ALA A 613 -7.12 -34.32 8.85
N SER A 614 -7.42 -33.31 9.65
CA SER A 614 -8.74 -33.12 10.27
C SER A 614 -9.73 -32.39 9.38
N HIS A 615 -9.35 -31.99 8.16
CA HIS A 615 -10.15 -31.15 7.26
C HIS A 615 -10.60 -29.82 7.87
N ARG A 616 -9.85 -29.28 8.83
CA ARG A 616 -10.07 -27.92 9.36
C ARG A 616 -9.47 -26.85 8.44
N MET A 617 -8.50 -27.26 7.63
CA MET A 617 -7.92 -26.49 6.54
C MET A 617 -7.79 -27.38 5.32
N ASP A 618 -7.74 -26.76 4.16
CA ASP A 618 -7.36 -27.43 2.92
C ASP A 618 -6.00 -26.96 2.40
N ARG A 619 -5.59 -27.50 1.25
CA ARG A 619 -4.31 -27.13 0.63
C ARG A 619 -4.30 -25.70 0.09
N VAL A 620 -5.46 -25.14 -0.26
CA VAL A 620 -5.58 -23.74 -0.65
C VAL A 620 -5.25 -22.85 0.56
N ASP A 621 -5.73 -23.19 1.76
CA ASP A 621 -5.42 -22.45 2.98
C ASP A 621 -3.91 -22.41 3.27
N VAL A 622 -3.19 -23.51 3.01
CA VAL A 622 -1.72 -23.56 3.18
C VAL A 622 -1.02 -22.56 2.25
N VAL A 623 -1.46 -22.48 0.99
CA VAL A 623 -0.92 -21.49 0.04
C VAL A 623 -1.32 -20.07 0.45
N MET A 624 -2.55 -19.87 0.92
CA MET A 624 -3.02 -18.56 1.38
C MET A 624 -2.26 -18.06 2.63
N LEU A 625 -1.87 -18.97 3.54
CA LEU A 625 -1.30 -18.59 4.83
C LEU A 625 0.24 -18.59 4.86
N ILE A 626 0.88 -19.30 3.92
CA ILE A 626 2.35 -19.33 3.79
C ILE A 626 2.74 -18.63 2.49
N GLY A 627 2.17 -19.10 1.38
CA GLY A 627 2.48 -18.76 -0.01
C GLY A 627 2.08 -17.36 -0.49
N ILE A 628 1.37 -16.59 0.34
CA ILE A 628 1.09 -15.16 0.13
C ILE A 628 1.19 -14.36 1.44
N SER A 629 1.93 -14.88 2.42
CA SER A 629 2.08 -14.27 3.74
C SER A 629 2.89 -12.97 3.70
N ASP A 630 2.76 -12.13 4.73
CA ASP A 630 3.62 -10.95 4.91
C ASP A 630 5.11 -11.32 5.00
N GLU A 631 5.43 -12.49 5.59
CA GLU A 631 6.80 -13.01 5.64
C GLU A 631 7.32 -13.26 4.22
N GLN A 632 6.53 -13.92 3.38
CA GLN A 632 6.90 -14.10 1.98
C GLN A 632 6.94 -12.77 1.25
N LYS A 633 6.00 -11.84 1.48
CA LYS A 633 5.97 -10.54 0.78
C LYS A 633 7.27 -9.78 1.03
N ALA A 634 7.74 -9.78 2.27
CA ALA A 634 9.00 -9.18 2.66
C ALA A 634 10.21 -9.90 2.03
N GLN A 635 10.19 -11.23 1.95
CA GLN A 635 11.28 -12.05 1.39
C GLN A 635 11.28 -12.11 -0.14
N PHE A 636 10.14 -11.94 -0.79
CA PHE A 636 9.98 -12.13 -2.23
C PHE A 636 10.91 -11.18 -2.99
N SER A 637 11.09 -9.95 -2.50
CA SER A 637 12.06 -8.98 -3.02
C SER A 637 13.54 -9.38 -2.96
N HIS A 638 13.87 -10.51 -2.33
CA HIS A 638 15.21 -11.09 -2.22
C HIS A 638 15.25 -12.57 -2.68
N HIS A 639 14.11 -13.13 -3.10
CA HIS A 639 13.98 -14.50 -3.60
C HIS A 639 14.51 -14.58 -5.04
N PRO A 640 15.19 -15.63 -5.53
CA PRO A 640 15.70 -15.67 -6.91
C PRO A 640 14.65 -15.37 -7.99
N HIS A 641 13.42 -15.84 -7.79
CA HIS A 641 12.31 -15.54 -8.70
C HIS A 641 11.71 -14.17 -8.44
N GLY A 642 11.72 -13.69 -7.20
CA GLY A 642 11.18 -12.40 -6.84
C GLY A 642 12.15 -11.24 -7.10
N ASP A 643 13.46 -11.38 -6.94
CA ASP A 643 14.53 -10.53 -7.47
C ASP A 643 14.40 -10.39 -8.99
N ALA A 644 14.24 -11.52 -9.68
CA ALA A 644 13.95 -11.50 -11.11
C ALA A 644 12.59 -10.85 -11.39
N PHE A 645 11.63 -10.89 -10.45
CA PHE A 645 10.29 -10.34 -10.59
C PHE A 645 10.17 -8.83 -10.28
N LEU A 646 11.02 -8.34 -9.39
CA LEU A 646 10.87 -7.07 -8.66
C LEU A 646 12.06 -6.11 -8.82
N GLY A 647 13.21 -6.63 -9.28
CA GLY A 647 14.51 -5.95 -9.34
C GLY A 647 14.79 -5.12 -10.57
#